data_AF-A0A2T3MVQ3-F1
#
_entry.id   AF-A0A2T3MVQ3-F1
#
_cell.length_a   1.000
_cell.length_b   1.000
_cell.length_c   1.000
_cell.angle_alpha   90.00
_cell.angle_beta   90.00
_cell.angle_gamma   90.00
#
_symmetry.space_group_name_H-M   'P 1'
#
loop_
_entity.id
_entity.type
_entity.pdbx_description
1 polymer ?
#
loop_
_entity_poly.entity_id
_entity_poly.type
_entity_poly.pdbx_seq_one_letter_code
_entity_poly.pdbx_strand_id
1 'polypeptide(L)'
;MLRTVVWLGGLLLLLPDGLAQVYPSTGTAWVLPGSWQDTVIDGKPASAKQLKLWENQHADVVFGSMQDRAMNQSMNAMGYMYAHKFDCRPGKQEAWLSQQAFRSGVDIEDAYLHFAEDTQLLVDKPSSGLDHLLDGQPYHLLLVRNNQYSTARLPIELQADDQLILISSYPFDSFELNASAIPEISRHAADGAGAVGLWQPLAVSWHDKTSTDSQLGQFSLEQPWPSAFPRFEGRELNSGEPGLASGLRVWMLELSWAQASRVESLAIDPWLEMTRSEEQLALAIPGWDPANDKNNDGYINESEFASRANSKASARFRHQARLIPAGYLWPGTCWYRVNFLDGAINKLHAQWYQQDWQQQGLAGAYNDDMAKLLGSNQFKVLSGGKIDELPYVAGSEQAEYEYALQLAGFLQQVKSLTGTQWLAANISELNLWHYAPWPPELREVIDVWLREHYLTPAIGLNRLQRYWDNFALASQQDKSLIMASTKGGRSQLSPSSLSAWQTDIETGLALYYLFNIPGQTYYHSWNQSYRYGSGHTDTDNWAQPGIAKNMAYQPTEMLAIDLGTPEPAPGDVERVVFDNKGKEADSADTAIDGIPLEPSGWYWLQRSGWFGDFPEQGIIARRYSKGLALYRGTRDRNNPAFFDIKPIEVSLDGLYQQVKFDGSLGPQVNTVTLAGYQGVILRRVMTQKAKEQ
;
A
#
# COMPACT_ATOMS: atom_id res chain seq x y z
N MET A 1 -44.84 -18.43 -56.87
CA MET A 1 -45.06 -18.54 -55.42
C MET A 1 -43.73 -18.82 -54.75
N LEU A 2 -43.11 -17.82 -54.14
CA LEU A 2 -42.28 -17.94 -52.94
C LEU A 2 -41.99 -16.50 -52.47
N ARG A 3 -42.43 -16.17 -51.26
CA ARG A 3 -42.22 -14.88 -50.61
C ARG A 3 -40.84 -14.90 -49.95
N THR A 4 -39.97 -13.95 -50.28
CA THR A 4 -38.75 -13.68 -49.51
C THR A 4 -39.05 -12.57 -48.51
N VAL A 5 -39.10 -12.91 -47.23
CA VAL A 5 -39.18 -11.98 -46.10
C VAL A 5 -37.76 -11.55 -45.77
N VAL A 6 -37.48 -10.26 -45.88
CA VAL A 6 -36.24 -9.64 -45.38
C VAL A 6 -36.43 -9.36 -43.90
N TRP A 7 -35.68 -10.08 -43.06
CA TRP A 7 -35.54 -9.78 -41.63
C TRP A 7 -34.50 -8.67 -41.45
N LEU A 8 -34.95 -7.47 -41.08
CA LEU A 8 -34.11 -6.43 -40.50
C LEU A 8 -33.94 -6.75 -39.01
N GLY A 9 -32.86 -7.46 -38.67
CA GLY A 9 -32.44 -7.65 -37.28
C GLY A 9 -31.73 -6.39 -36.79
N GLY A 10 -32.45 -5.57 -36.02
CA GLY A 10 -31.85 -4.49 -35.24
C GLY A 10 -31.01 -5.08 -34.12
N LEU A 11 -29.70 -4.86 -34.18
CA LEU A 11 -28.79 -5.08 -33.06
C LEU A 11 -29.14 -4.04 -31.98
N LEU A 12 -29.92 -4.43 -30.97
CA LEU A 12 -29.94 -3.72 -29.70
C LEU A 12 -28.59 -3.96 -29.03
N LEU A 13 -27.71 -2.96 -29.10
CA LEU A 13 -26.56 -2.85 -28.22
C LEU A 13 -27.10 -2.76 -26.79
N LEU A 14 -27.10 -3.89 -26.09
CA LEU A 14 -27.20 -3.91 -24.64
C LEU A 14 -25.92 -3.22 -24.13
N LEU A 15 -26.04 -1.93 -23.79
CA LEU A 15 -25.07 -1.28 -22.92
C LEU A 15 -25.00 -2.11 -21.64
N PRO A 16 -23.81 -2.40 -21.10
CA PRO A 16 -23.72 -3.02 -19.77
C PRO A 16 -24.45 -2.08 -18.81
N ASP A 17 -25.32 -2.64 -17.97
CA ASP A 17 -25.94 -1.94 -16.85
C ASP A 17 -24.81 -1.41 -15.95
N GLY A 18 -24.33 -0.21 -16.25
CA GLY A 18 -23.38 0.50 -15.41
C GLY A 18 -24.07 0.70 -14.07
N LEU A 19 -23.48 0.18 -13.00
CA LEU A 19 -23.93 0.46 -11.65
C LEU A 19 -24.08 1.97 -11.54
N ALA A 20 -25.31 2.43 -11.33
CA ALA A 20 -25.59 3.84 -11.15
C ALA A 20 -24.78 4.33 -9.95
N GLN A 21 -24.06 5.43 -10.15
CA GLN A 21 -23.24 6.04 -9.11
C GLN A 21 -24.09 6.33 -7.87
N VAL A 22 -23.56 6.06 -6.67
CA VAL A 22 -24.30 6.19 -5.40
C VAL A 22 -24.83 7.62 -5.19
N TYR A 23 -24.01 8.61 -5.53
CA TYR A 23 -24.36 10.02 -5.42
C TYR A 23 -24.49 10.67 -6.80
N PRO A 24 -25.37 11.67 -6.99
CA PRO A 24 -25.72 12.18 -8.31
C PRO A 24 -24.60 12.90 -9.07
N SER A 25 -23.65 13.53 -8.37
CA SER A 25 -22.64 14.41 -9.00
C SER A 25 -21.20 13.92 -8.92
N THR A 26 -20.94 12.89 -8.12
CA THR A 26 -19.61 12.31 -7.95
C THR A 26 -19.65 10.90 -7.40
N GLY A 27 -18.66 10.08 -7.75
CA GLY A 27 -18.44 8.81 -7.07
C GLY A 27 -17.77 9.00 -5.71
N THR A 28 -17.94 8.04 -4.82
CA THR A 28 -17.28 7.99 -3.51
C THR A 28 -16.54 6.67 -3.30
N ALA A 29 -15.56 6.71 -2.41
CA ALA A 29 -14.75 5.55 -2.08
C ALA A 29 -14.60 5.35 -0.57
N TRP A 30 -14.39 4.09 -0.19
CA TRP A 30 -13.84 3.74 1.13
C TRP A 30 -12.36 3.37 1.03
N VAL A 31 -11.57 3.79 2.01
CA VAL A 31 -10.17 3.38 2.16
C VAL A 31 -10.05 2.50 3.39
N LEU A 32 -9.62 1.26 3.16
CA LEU A 32 -9.40 0.21 4.14
C LEU A 32 -10.55 0.06 5.15
N PRO A 33 -11.83 -0.10 4.71
CA PRO A 33 -12.92 -0.34 5.64
C PRO A 33 -12.69 -1.65 6.43
N GLY A 34 -13.18 -1.68 7.67
CA GLY A 34 -12.90 -2.80 8.58
C GLY A 34 -12.98 -2.41 10.05
N SER A 35 -12.83 -3.40 10.93
CA SER A 35 -13.01 -3.21 12.38
C SER A 35 -14.39 -2.64 12.75
N TRP A 36 -15.43 -3.09 12.03
CA TRP A 36 -16.80 -2.66 12.28
C TRP A 36 -17.25 -2.95 13.71
N GLN A 37 -17.88 -1.96 14.32
CA GLN A 37 -18.41 -2.02 15.68
C GLN A 37 -19.85 -1.51 15.68
N ASP A 38 -20.61 -1.88 16.70
CA ASP A 38 -21.96 -1.37 16.89
C ASP A 38 -21.93 0.16 17.06
N THR A 39 -22.83 0.87 16.38
CA THR A 39 -22.84 2.34 16.28
C THR A 39 -24.28 2.86 16.24
N VAL A 40 -24.46 4.13 15.87
CA VAL A 40 -25.76 4.76 15.61
C VAL A 40 -25.85 5.16 14.14
N ILE A 41 -26.94 4.78 13.47
CA ILE A 41 -27.28 5.19 12.10
C ILE A 41 -28.66 5.87 12.15
N ASP A 42 -28.76 7.09 11.65
CA ASP A 42 -30.00 7.90 11.64
C ASP A 42 -30.67 8.01 13.01
N GLY A 43 -29.86 8.17 14.06
CA GLY A 43 -30.33 8.26 15.45
C GLY A 43 -30.80 6.93 16.06
N LYS A 44 -30.60 5.79 15.38
CA LYS A 44 -30.98 4.44 15.85
C LYS A 44 -29.75 3.56 16.07
N PRO A 45 -29.73 2.71 17.11
CA PRO A 45 -28.68 1.72 17.29
C PRO A 45 -28.57 0.79 16.07
N ALA A 46 -27.35 0.52 15.63
CA ALA A 46 -27.02 -0.33 14.51
C ALA A 46 -25.84 -1.25 14.86
N SER A 47 -25.95 -2.53 14.51
CA SER A 47 -24.87 -3.50 14.70
C SER A 47 -23.70 -3.27 13.73
N ALA A 48 -22.52 -3.82 14.05
CA ALA A 48 -21.37 -3.87 13.14
C ALA A 48 -21.72 -4.39 11.73
N LYS A 49 -22.62 -5.38 11.63
CA LYS A 49 -23.10 -5.91 10.34
C LYS A 49 -23.96 -4.89 9.58
N GLN A 50 -24.80 -4.13 10.28
CA GLN A 50 -25.61 -3.06 9.67
C GLN A 50 -24.74 -1.89 9.21
N LEU A 51 -23.71 -1.53 9.97
CA LEU A 51 -22.71 -0.54 9.54
C LEU A 51 -22.00 -0.98 8.25
N LYS A 52 -21.54 -2.23 8.18
CA LYS A 52 -20.93 -2.79 6.96
C LYS A 52 -21.87 -2.73 5.75
N LEU A 53 -23.15 -3.04 5.95
CA LEU A 53 -24.18 -2.92 4.89
C LEU A 53 -24.42 -1.46 4.48
N TRP A 54 -24.43 -0.54 5.45
CA TRP A 54 -24.52 0.89 5.19
C TRP A 54 -23.33 1.34 4.32
N GLU A 55 -22.10 0.99 4.67
CA GLU A 55 -20.92 1.35 3.87
C GLU A 55 -21.00 0.82 2.43
N ASN A 56 -21.47 -0.41 2.22
CA ASN A 56 -21.69 -0.99 0.89
C ASN A 56 -22.70 -0.20 0.04
N GLN A 57 -23.57 0.60 0.66
CA GLN A 57 -24.59 1.42 -0.02
C GLN A 57 -24.18 2.88 -0.19
N HIS A 58 -23.02 3.27 0.36
CA HIS A 58 -22.57 4.68 0.45
C HIS A 58 -21.22 4.92 -0.26
N ALA A 59 -20.75 3.95 -1.05
CA ALA A 59 -19.60 4.11 -1.92
C ALA A 59 -19.72 3.29 -3.21
N ASP A 60 -19.03 3.75 -4.24
CA ASP A 60 -18.95 3.09 -5.55
C ASP A 60 -17.75 2.14 -5.63
N VAL A 61 -16.67 2.51 -4.93
CA VAL A 61 -15.39 1.80 -4.97
C VAL A 61 -14.81 1.61 -3.57
N VAL A 62 -13.98 0.59 -3.40
CA VAL A 62 -13.27 0.33 -2.14
C VAL A 62 -11.80 0.12 -2.44
N PHE A 63 -10.93 0.89 -1.79
CA PHE A 63 -9.50 0.63 -1.72
C PHE A 63 -9.26 -0.21 -0.47
N GLY A 64 -9.26 -1.53 -0.65
CA GLY A 64 -9.25 -2.54 0.39
C GLY A 64 -10.25 -3.64 0.07
N SER A 65 -10.82 -4.23 1.11
CA SER A 65 -11.79 -5.32 0.99
C SER A 65 -12.90 -5.12 2.00
N MET A 66 -14.14 -5.39 1.59
CA MET A 66 -15.27 -5.52 2.50
C MET A 66 -15.19 -6.81 3.32
N GLN A 67 -14.16 -7.66 3.19
CA GLN A 67 -14.06 -8.96 3.87
C GLN A 67 -15.30 -9.84 3.64
N ASP A 68 -15.93 -9.68 2.48
CA ASP A 68 -17.08 -10.45 2.02
C ASP A 68 -17.06 -10.47 0.50
N ARG A 69 -17.01 -11.67 -0.07
CA ARG A 69 -16.85 -11.87 -1.51
C ARG A 69 -18.01 -11.27 -2.31
N ALA A 70 -19.25 -11.42 -1.84
CA ALA A 70 -20.42 -10.95 -2.58
C ALA A 70 -20.48 -9.42 -2.56
N MET A 71 -20.15 -8.80 -1.43
CA MET A 71 -20.05 -7.34 -1.33
C MET A 71 -18.93 -6.79 -2.22
N ASN A 72 -17.74 -7.41 -2.17
CA ASN A 72 -16.62 -7.04 -3.02
C ASN A 72 -16.95 -7.16 -4.52
N GLN A 73 -17.78 -8.12 -4.93
CA GLN A 73 -18.22 -8.25 -6.32
C GLN A 73 -19.30 -7.23 -6.71
N SER A 74 -20.08 -6.74 -5.74
CA SER A 74 -21.10 -5.72 -5.97
C SER A 74 -20.54 -4.30 -6.04
N MET A 75 -19.31 -4.10 -5.58
CA MET A 75 -18.57 -2.85 -5.61
C MET A 75 -17.33 -3.03 -6.50
N ASN A 76 -16.69 -1.94 -6.94
CA ASN A 76 -15.33 -2.09 -7.47
C ASN A 76 -14.34 -2.12 -6.30
N ALA A 77 -14.21 -3.27 -5.64
CA ALA A 77 -13.26 -3.47 -4.55
C ALA A 77 -11.87 -3.82 -5.08
N MET A 78 -10.89 -2.97 -4.76
CA MET A 78 -9.48 -3.13 -5.08
C MET A 78 -8.75 -3.54 -3.82
N GLY A 79 -8.36 -4.80 -3.71
CA GLY A 79 -7.62 -5.31 -2.54
C GLY A 79 -6.28 -4.64 -2.31
N TYR A 80 -5.55 -5.11 -1.30
CA TYR A 80 -4.22 -4.59 -1.01
C TYR A 80 -3.17 -5.44 -1.71
N MET A 81 -2.18 -4.81 -2.35
CA MET A 81 -1.02 -5.51 -2.92
C MET A 81 0.29 -4.78 -2.64
N TYR A 82 1.36 -5.55 -2.64
CA TYR A 82 2.72 -5.06 -2.67
C TYR A 82 3.54 -5.91 -3.65
N ALA A 83 3.55 -5.54 -4.92
CA ALA A 83 4.25 -6.33 -5.94
C ALA A 83 5.78 -6.37 -5.73
N HIS A 84 6.34 -5.31 -5.16
CA HIS A 84 7.78 -5.06 -5.13
C HIS A 84 8.43 -5.39 -3.77
N LYS A 85 7.72 -6.15 -2.92
CA LYS A 85 8.27 -6.72 -1.68
C LYS A 85 7.76 -8.13 -1.41
N PHE A 86 8.60 -8.91 -0.75
CA PHE A 86 8.20 -10.07 0.05
C PHE A 86 8.57 -9.82 1.50
N ASP A 87 7.79 -10.33 2.44
CA ASP A 87 8.06 -10.13 3.87
C ASP A 87 9.20 -11.05 4.33
N CYS A 88 10.10 -10.52 5.18
CA CYS A 88 11.22 -11.30 5.72
C CYS A 88 10.76 -12.50 6.55
N ARG A 89 9.58 -12.37 7.16
CA ARG A 89 8.84 -13.47 7.78
C ARG A 89 7.69 -13.87 6.84
N PRO A 90 7.82 -14.97 6.07
CA PRO A 90 6.87 -15.34 5.03
C PRO A 90 5.42 -15.45 5.51
N GLY A 91 4.51 -14.83 4.76
CA GLY A 91 3.06 -14.90 4.95
C GLY A 91 2.40 -15.90 4.00
N LYS A 92 1.13 -15.66 3.68
CA LYS A 92 0.35 -16.53 2.78
C LYS A 92 0.86 -16.48 1.33
N GLN A 93 1.27 -15.30 0.87
CA GLN A 93 1.74 -15.09 -0.50
C GLN A 93 3.05 -15.86 -0.74
N GLU A 94 4.06 -15.64 0.09
CA GLU A 94 5.36 -16.31 -0.01
C GLU A 94 5.21 -17.83 0.19
N ALA A 95 4.33 -18.26 1.10
CA ALA A 95 4.02 -19.68 1.28
C ALA A 95 3.42 -20.33 0.02
N TRP A 96 2.45 -19.65 -0.61
CA TRP A 96 1.86 -20.12 -1.85
C TRP A 96 2.90 -20.15 -2.98
N LEU A 97 3.74 -19.11 -3.10
CA LEU A 97 4.80 -19.05 -4.09
C LEU A 97 5.82 -20.17 -3.89
N SER A 98 6.26 -20.40 -2.66
CA SER A 98 7.14 -21.52 -2.28
C SER A 98 6.55 -22.87 -2.71
N GLN A 99 5.25 -23.08 -2.48
CA GLN A 99 4.57 -24.30 -2.91
C GLN A 99 4.52 -24.45 -4.44
N GLN A 100 4.16 -23.38 -5.18
CA GLN A 100 4.05 -23.48 -6.63
C GLN A 100 5.40 -23.56 -7.33
N ALA A 101 6.42 -22.88 -6.80
CA ALA A 101 7.79 -22.94 -7.29
C ALA A 101 8.31 -24.38 -7.22
N PHE A 102 8.14 -25.04 -6.06
CA PHE A 102 8.48 -26.46 -5.91
C PHE A 102 7.74 -27.36 -6.91
N ARG A 103 6.43 -27.18 -7.07
CA ARG A 103 5.63 -27.97 -8.03
C ARG A 103 6.03 -27.75 -9.48
N SER A 104 6.60 -26.59 -9.78
CA SER A 104 7.01 -26.19 -11.13
C SER A 104 8.49 -26.43 -11.39
N GLY A 105 9.25 -26.91 -10.41
CA GLY A 105 10.71 -27.08 -10.51
C GLY A 105 11.46 -25.76 -10.66
N VAL A 106 10.92 -24.67 -10.12
CA VAL A 106 11.53 -23.33 -10.14
C VAL A 106 12.17 -23.09 -8.77
N ASP A 107 13.37 -22.52 -8.75
CA ASP A 107 14.02 -22.10 -7.50
C ASP A 107 13.34 -20.86 -6.95
N ILE A 108 12.93 -20.90 -5.67
CA ILE A 108 12.28 -19.76 -5.02
C ILE A 108 13.25 -18.61 -4.77
N GLU A 109 14.56 -18.86 -4.71
CA GLU A 109 15.55 -17.78 -4.59
C GLU A 109 15.55 -16.85 -5.82
N ASP A 110 15.16 -17.33 -7.01
CA ASP A 110 15.05 -16.49 -8.21
C ASP A 110 13.95 -15.41 -8.10
N ALA A 111 13.12 -15.48 -7.04
CA ALA A 111 12.13 -14.45 -6.72
C ALA A 111 12.69 -13.21 -6.01
N TYR A 112 13.95 -13.25 -5.59
CA TYR A 112 14.58 -12.19 -4.81
C TYR A 112 15.75 -11.57 -5.56
N LEU A 113 15.99 -10.27 -5.35
CA LEU A 113 17.23 -9.63 -5.77
C LEU A 113 18.34 -9.88 -4.73
N HIS A 114 19.59 -10.00 -5.18
CA HIS A 114 20.75 -10.25 -4.33
C HIS A 114 21.85 -9.20 -4.49
N PHE A 115 22.57 -8.90 -3.41
CA PHE A 115 23.82 -8.16 -3.47
C PHE A 115 24.92 -9.10 -3.98
N ALA A 116 25.66 -8.65 -5.00
CA ALA A 116 26.74 -9.42 -5.61
C ALA A 116 28.05 -9.37 -4.77
N GLU A 117 28.12 -8.50 -3.77
CA GLU A 117 29.26 -8.32 -2.87
C GLU A 117 28.79 -7.82 -1.50
N ASP A 118 29.60 -8.04 -0.48
CA ASP A 118 29.34 -7.63 0.89
C ASP A 118 29.04 -6.12 0.91
N THR A 119 27.89 -5.79 1.48
CA THR A 119 27.30 -4.45 1.37
C THR A 119 27.05 -3.87 2.74
N GLN A 120 27.38 -2.59 2.91
CA GLN A 120 27.00 -1.81 4.08
C GLN A 120 26.01 -0.72 3.69
N LEU A 121 24.86 -0.69 4.35
CA LEU A 121 23.82 0.32 4.15
C LEU A 121 23.71 1.21 5.38
N LEU A 122 23.62 2.52 5.20
CA LEU A 122 23.28 3.44 6.28
C LEU A 122 21.82 3.22 6.71
N VAL A 123 21.62 3.09 8.02
CA VAL A 123 20.31 2.91 8.66
C VAL A 123 20.04 4.11 9.57
N ASP A 124 19.01 4.90 9.25
CA ASP A 124 18.63 6.04 10.09
C ASP A 124 17.77 5.57 11.29
N LYS A 125 16.77 4.72 11.03
CA LYS A 125 15.85 4.17 12.03
C LYS A 125 15.51 2.72 11.66
N PRO A 126 16.13 1.71 12.29
CA PRO A 126 15.82 0.32 11.99
C PRO A 126 14.37 0.03 12.34
N SER A 127 13.66 -0.67 11.45
CA SER A 127 12.35 -1.22 11.76
C SER A 127 12.53 -2.42 12.69
N SER A 128 11.71 -2.53 13.74
CA SER A 128 11.69 -3.70 14.62
C SER A 128 11.28 -5.00 13.92
N GLY A 129 10.81 -4.93 12.67
CA GLY A 129 10.60 -6.14 11.86
C GLY A 129 11.91 -6.84 11.47
N LEU A 130 13.05 -6.13 11.48
CA LEU A 130 14.38 -6.69 11.21
C LEU A 130 14.86 -7.62 12.34
N ASP A 131 14.34 -7.44 13.56
CA ASP A 131 14.72 -8.22 14.74
C ASP A 131 14.54 -9.73 14.51
N HIS A 132 13.58 -10.13 13.66
CA HIS A 132 13.42 -11.54 13.25
C HIS A 132 14.71 -12.13 12.65
N LEU A 133 15.46 -11.35 11.86
CA LEU A 133 16.71 -11.77 11.23
C LEU A 133 17.92 -11.47 12.12
N LEU A 134 17.96 -10.29 12.75
CA LEU A 134 19.08 -9.86 13.59
C LEU A 134 19.24 -10.71 14.86
N ASP A 135 18.13 -11.19 15.42
CA ASP A 135 18.14 -12.08 16.59
C ASP A 135 18.04 -13.55 16.20
N GLY A 136 18.02 -13.87 14.90
CA GLY A 136 17.95 -15.24 14.40
C GLY A 136 16.71 -16.00 14.89
N GLN A 137 15.57 -15.30 15.00
CA GLN A 137 14.37 -15.90 15.57
C GLN A 137 13.87 -17.03 14.66
N PRO A 138 13.58 -18.23 15.20
CA PRO A 138 12.94 -19.29 14.43
C PRO A 138 11.62 -18.81 13.83
N TYR A 139 11.28 -19.29 12.64
CA TYR A 139 9.98 -18.99 12.05
C TYR A 139 8.84 -19.52 12.91
N HIS A 140 9.05 -20.71 13.49
CA HIS A 140 8.18 -21.33 14.48
C HIS A 140 8.95 -22.30 15.39
N LEU A 141 8.43 -22.55 16.59
CA LEU A 141 8.99 -23.54 17.53
C LEU A 141 7.86 -24.43 18.09
N LEU A 142 8.01 -25.74 17.92
CA LEU A 142 7.05 -26.73 18.44
C LEU A 142 7.65 -27.53 19.58
N LEU A 143 6.85 -27.76 20.62
CA LEU A 143 7.09 -28.78 21.63
C LEU A 143 6.36 -30.06 21.20
N VAL A 144 7.11 -31.17 21.17
CA VAL A 144 6.56 -32.52 21.08
C VAL A 144 6.67 -33.17 22.44
N ARG A 145 5.53 -33.47 23.04
CA ARG A 145 5.43 -34.18 24.33
C ARG A 145 4.36 -35.25 24.22
N ASN A 146 4.69 -36.51 24.53
CA ASN A 146 3.76 -37.64 24.42
C ASN A 146 3.07 -37.71 23.04
N ASN A 147 3.83 -37.49 21.95
CA ASN A 147 3.33 -37.40 20.57
C ASN A 147 2.25 -36.31 20.36
N GLN A 148 2.23 -35.25 21.18
CA GLN A 148 1.38 -34.08 20.98
C GLN A 148 2.21 -32.86 20.62
N TYR A 149 1.77 -32.12 19.61
CA TYR A 149 2.41 -30.92 19.11
C TYR A 149 1.75 -29.68 19.73
N SER A 150 2.56 -28.76 20.24
CA SER A 150 2.09 -27.48 20.76
C SER A 150 3.15 -26.40 20.50
N THR A 151 2.75 -25.11 20.50
CA THR A 151 3.73 -24.03 20.41
C THR A 151 4.63 -24.04 21.64
N ALA A 152 5.94 -24.13 21.44
CA ALA A 152 6.90 -23.96 22.52
C ALA A 152 7.10 -22.47 22.82
N ARG A 153 7.18 -22.12 24.10
CA ARG A 153 7.44 -20.75 24.57
C ARG A 153 8.60 -20.80 25.53
N LEU A 154 9.69 -20.11 25.18
CA LEU A 154 10.90 -20.07 25.99
C LEU A 154 10.81 -18.94 27.04
N PRO A 155 11.42 -19.09 28.22
CA PRO A 155 12.10 -20.30 28.68
C PRO A 155 11.11 -21.45 28.98
N ILE A 156 11.55 -22.70 28.82
CA ILE A 156 10.71 -23.89 28.99
C ILE A 156 11.41 -25.00 29.78
N GLU A 157 10.63 -25.69 30.61
CA GLU A 157 11.04 -26.92 31.29
C GLU A 157 10.62 -28.15 30.46
N LEU A 158 11.62 -28.91 30.04
CA LEU A 158 11.48 -30.15 29.27
C LEU A 158 11.59 -31.36 30.20
N GLN A 159 10.72 -32.35 29.95
CA GLN A 159 10.82 -33.69 30.52
C GLN A 159 11.83 -34.51 29.71
N ALA A 160 12.26 -35.64 30.26
CA ALA A 160 12.98 -36.62 29.45
C ALA A 160 12.13 -37.04 28.25
N ASP A 161 12.76 -37.18 27.09
CA ASP A 161 12.15 -37.54 25.81
C ASP A 161 11.25 -36.46 25.19
N ASP A 162 11.13 -35.29 25.80
CA ASP A 162 10.55 -34.13 25.11
C ASP A 162 11.45 -33.71 23.95
N GLN A 163 10.82 -33.22 22.90
CA GLN A 163 11.51 -32.71 21.72
C GLN A 163 11.08 -31.28 21.43
N LEU A 164 12.02 -30.48 20.94
CA LEU A 164 11.73 -29.20 20.30
C LEU A 164 11.98 -29.32 18.80
N ILE A 165 11.01 -28.89 17.99
CA ILE A 165 11.21 -28.75 16.54
C ILE A 165 11.41 -27.26 16.24
N LEU A 166 12.64 -26.91 15.89
CA LEU A 166 13.01 -25.59 15.36
C LEU A 166 12.64 -25.56 13.87
N ILE A 167 11.79 -24.61 13.49
CA ILE A 167 11.37 -24.42 12.09
C ILE A 167 11.93 -23.08 11.59
N SER A 168 12.65 -23.12 10.47
CA SER A 168 13.19 -21.95 9.78
C SER A 168 12.55 -21.74 8.40
N SER A 169 12.37 -20.48 8.02
CA SER A 169 11.95 -20.05 6.68
C SER A 169 13.10 -19.95 5.67
N TYR A 170 14.34 -20.21 6.08
CA TYR A 170 15.55 -20.21 5.26
C TYR A 170 16.53 -21.31 5.72
N PRO A 171 17.41 -21.81 4.83
CA PRO A 171 18.44 -22.79 5.22
C PRO A 171 19.46 -22.16 6.16
N PHE A 172 20.07 -22.96 7.02
CA PHE A 172 21.11 -22.52 7.97
C PHE A 172 22.03 -23.69 8.30
N ASP A 173 23.22 -23.39 8.82
CA ASP A 173 24.24 -24.35 9.23
C ASP A 173 24.77 -24.13 10.66
N SER A 174 24.23 -23.11 11.36
CA SER A 174 24.51 -22.85 12.76
C SER A 174 23.29 -22.33 13.53
N PHE A 175 23.27 -22.60 14.83
CA PHE A 175 22.22 -22.17 15.75
C PHE A 175 22.77 -22.01 17.18
N GLU A 176 22.14 -21.16 17.97
CA GLU A 176 22.48 -20.89 19.35
C GLU A 176 21.49 -21.55 20.31
N LEU A 177 22.01 -22.20 21.33
CA LEU A 177 21.23 -22.84 22.39
C LEU A 177 21.75 -22.41 23.76
N ASN A 178 20.85 -21.92 24.61
CA ASN A 178 21.09 -21.83 26.05
C ASN A 178 20.18 -22.85 26.74
N ALA A 179 20.78 -23.94 27.24
CA ALA A 179 20.06 -24.98 27.94
C ALA A 179 20.93 -25.65 29.01
N SER A 180 20.29 -26.22 30.02
CA SER A 180 20.96 -26.97 31.11
C SER A 180 21.65 -28.25 30.63
N ALA A 181 21.31 -28.76 29.45
CA ALA A 181 21.90 -29.94 28.84
C ALA A 181 21.88 -29.84 27.31
N ILE A 182 22.89 -30.43 26.65
CA ILE A 182 22.99 -30.50 25.20
C ILE A 182 22.05 -31.60 24.66
N PRO A 183 21.20 -31.31 23.65
CA PRO A 183 20.32 -32.29 23.02
C PRO A 183 21.03 -33.13 21.94
N GLU A 184 20.41 -34.27 21.61
CA GLU A 184 20.64 -34.92 20.33
C GLU A 184 19.90 -34.16 19.22
N ILE A 185 20.54 -34.01 18.07
CA ILE A 185 20.03 -33.21 16.95
C ILE A 185 19.76 -34.13 15.76
N SER A 186 18.59 -33.97 15.16
CA SER A 186 18.25 -34.54 13.86
C SER A 186 17.74 -33.46 12.92
N ARG A 187 18.01 -33.60 11.62
CA ARG A 187 17.42 -32.77 10.56
C ARG A 187 16.33 -33.52 9.82
N HIS A 188 15.39 -32.79 9.23
CA HIS A 188 14.41 -33.42 8.35
C HIS A 188 15.06 -33.90 7.04
N ALA A 189 14.53 -35.01 6.50
CA ALA A 189 14.73 -35.40 5.11
C ALA A 189 13.38 -35.44 4.39
N ALA A 190 13.30 -34.81 3.22
CA ALA A 190 12.07 -34.74 2.45
C ALA A 190 11.75 -36.08 1.76
N ASP A 191 10.48 -36.49 1.75
CA ASP A 191 9.99 -37.62 0.97
C ASP A 191 9.69 -37.26 -0.50
N GLY A 192 9.23 -38.23 -1.29
CA GLY A 192 8.86 -38.01 -2.70
C GLY A 192 7.67 -37.07 -2.91
N ALA A 193 6.86 -36.80 -1.87
CA ALA A 193 5.79 -35.79 -1.91
C ALA A 193 6.29 -34.40 -1.44
N GLY A 194 7.54 -34.31 -1.00
CA GLY A 194 8.16 -33.10 -0.48
C GLY A 194 7.81 -32.79 0.97
N ALA A 195 7.16 -33.70 1.71
CA ALA A 195 6.90 -33.59 3.14
C ALA A 195 8.07 -34.15 3.95
N VAL A 196 8.05 -34.05 5.29
CA VAL A 196 9.04 -34.72 6.14
C VAL A 196 8.81 -36.23 6.04
N GLY A 197 9.79 -36.95 5.49
CA GLY A 197 9.76 -38.41 5.39
C GLY A 197 10.35 -39.10 6.62
N LEU A 198 11.45 -38.55 7.16
CA LEU A 198 12.14 -39.05 8.35
C LEU A 198 13.04 -37.99 8.96
N TRP A 199 13.44 -38.21 10.21
CA TRP A 199 14.47 -37.45 10.91
C TRP A 199 15.82 -38.17 10.79
N GLN A 200 16.83 -37.46 10.30
CA GLN A 200 18.20 -37.97 10.15
C GLN A 200 19.09 -37.40 11.26
N PRO A 201 19.80 -38.23 12.03
CA PRO A 201 20.78 -37.75 12.99
C PRO A 201 21.78 -36.81 12.32
N LEU A 202 22.07 -35.70 12.99
CA LEU A 202 22.96 -34.65 12.51
C LEU A 202 24.10 -34.45 13.50
N ALA A 203 25.33 -34.58 13.03
CA ALA A 203 26.50 -34.28 13.84
C ALA A 203 26.63 -32.76 14.01
N VAL A 204 26.65 -32.29 15.26
CA VAL A 204 26.79 -30.87 15.61
C VAL A 204 28.02 -30.68 16.48
N SER A 205 28.86 -29.73 16.09
CA SER A 205 30.00 -29.26 16.88
C SER A 205 29.55 -28.12 17.78
N TRP A 206 29.85 -28.21 19.08
CA TRP A 206 29.42 -27.24 20.08
C TRP A 206 30.58 -26.38 20.55
N HIS A 207 30.38 -25.06 20.59
CA HIS A 207 31.36 -24.07 21.01
C HIS A 207 30.73 -23.10 22.01
N ASP A 208 31.43 -22.79 23.11
CA ASP A 208 30.95 -21.77 24.05
C ASP A 208 31.08 -20.37 23.44
N LYS A 209 30.01 -19.56 23.49
CA LYS A 209 30.04 -18.19 22.99
C LYS A 209 30.59 -17.26 24.08
N THR A 210 31.72 -16.62 23.83
CA THR A 210 32.51 -15.91 24.88
C THR A 210 31.80 -14.76 25.60
N SER A 211 30.62 -14.34 25.14
CA SER A 211 29.86 -13.19 25.66
C SER A 211 28.49 -13.55 26.25
N THR A 212 28.07 -14.80 26.20
CA THR A 212 26.73 -15.26 26.61
C THR A 212 26.81 -16.64 27.26
N ASP A 213 25.85 -17.00 28.13
CA ASP A 213 25.69 -18.37 28.63
C ASP A 213 25.10 -19.33 27.56
N SER A 214 25.31 -19.02 26.27
CA SER A 214 24.82 -19.82 25.14
C SER A 214 25.95 -20.59 24.47
N GLN A 215 25.59 -21.72 23.89
CA GLN A 215 26.47 -22.56 23.07
C GLN A 215 26.07 -22.43 21.60
N LEU A 216 27.06 -22.28 20.75
CA LEU A 216 26.92 -22.28 19.30
C LEU A 216 27.04 -23.72 18.80
N GLY A 217 25.97 -24.25 18.22
CA GLY A 217 25.98 -25.50 17.47
C GLY A 217 26.21 -25.24 15.99
N GLN A 218 27.23 -25.86 15.40
CA GLN A 218 27.54 -25.78 13.97
C GLN A 218 27.54 -27.16 13.32
N PHE A 219 27.05 -27.26 12.09
CA PHE A 219 27.05 -28.48 11.31
C PHE A 219 27.39 -28.20 9.84
N SER A 220 27.93 -29.20 9.14
CA SER A 220 28.24 -29.07 7.71
C SER A 220 27.26 -29.89 6.87
N LEU A 221 26.84 -29.32 5.76
CA LEU A 221 25.98 -29.98 4.78
C LEU A 221 26.86 -30.61 3.69
N GLU A 222 27.01 -31.93 3.71
CA GLU A 222 27.73 -32.66 2.63
C GLU A 222 26.93 -32.75 1.32
N GLN A 223 25.62 -32.52 1.40
CA GLN A 223 24.66 -32.51 0.30
C GLN A 223 23.68 -31.36 0.52
N PRO A 224 23.11 -30.79 -0.55
CA PRO A 224 22.10 -29.75 -0.41
C PRO A 224 20.96 -30.20 0.51
N TRP A 225 20.52 -29.30 1.38
CA TRP A 225 19.44 -29.54 2.33
C TRP A 225 18.14 -28.97 1.76
N PRO A 226 17.31 -29.76 1.07
CA PRO A 226 16.06 -29.25 0.51
C PRO A 226 15.07 -28.94 1.62
N SER A 227 14.33 -27.83 1.47
CA SER A 227 13.17 -27.53 2.32
C SER A 227 12.11 -28.63 2.21
N ALA A 228 11.21 -28.73 3.19
CA ALA A 228 10.08 -29.66 3.16
C ALA A 228 8.77 -28.96 3.55
N PHE A 229 7.64 -29.51 3.10
CA PHE A 229 6.34 -29.14 3.66
C PHE A 229 6.31 -29.55 5.15
N PRO A 230 5.76 -28.70 6.05
CA PRO A 230 5.72 -28.93 7.49
C PRO A 230 4.67 -29.98 7.82
N ARG A 231 4.89 -31.21 7.37
CA ARG A 231 4.02 -32.37 7.58
C ARG A 231 4.87 -33.60 7.83
N PHE A 232 4.54 -34.35 8.87
CA PHE A 232 5.22 -35.59 9.25
C PHE A 232 4.18 -36.62 9.71
N GLU A 233 4.25 -37.84 9.19
CA GLU A 233 3.34 -38.95 9.53
C GLU A 233 1.84 -38.59 9.45
N GLY A 234 1.45 -37.82 8.43
CA GLY A 234 0.08 -37.38 8.22
C GLY A 234 -0.40 -36.25 9.14
N ARG A 235 0.49 -35.68 9.95
CA ARG A 235 0.19 -34.55 10.84
C ARG A 235 0.84 -33.27 10.33
N GLU A 236 0.16 -32.14 10.52
CA GLU A 236 0.75 -30.83 10.25
C GLU A 236 1.65 -30.41 11.41
N LEU A 237 2.88 -30.01 11.09
CA LEU A 237 3.83 -29.41 12.01
C LEU A 237 3.54 -27.91 12.11
N ASN A 238 2.33 -27.59 12.58
CA ASN A 238 1.85 -26.22 12.71
C ASN A 238 0.88 -26.10 13.89
N SER A 239 1.01 -25.04 14.68
CA SER A 239 0.13 -24.72 15.81
C SER A 239 -0.44 -23.29 15.76
N GLY A 240 -0.48 -22.68 14.57
CA GLY A 240 -1.14 -21.39 14.35
C GLY A 240 -0.44 -20.45 13.37
N GLU A 241 0.66 -20.86 12.75
CA GLU A 241 1.42 -20.05 11.80
C GLU A 241 0.78 -20.07 10.40
N PRO A 242 0.31 -18.92 9.86
CA PRO A 242 -0.42 -18.87 8.60
C PRO A 242 0.40 -19.30 7.38
N GLY A 243 1.70 -19.05 7.36
CA GLY A 243 2.56 -19.45 6.24
C GLY A 243 2.72 -20.98 6.18
N LEU A 244 2.91 -21.66 7.33
CA LEU A 244 2.94 -23.13 7.38
C LEU A 244 1.61 -23.72 6.90
N ALA A 245 0.49 -23.16 7.36
CA ALA A 245 -0.85 -23.59 6.92
C ALA A 245 -1.09 -23.38 5.42
N SER A 246 -0.40 -22.40 4.82
CA SER A 246 -0.51 -22.06 3.39
C SER A 246 0.52 -22.80 2.52
N GLY A 247 1.29 -23.72 3.10
CA GLY A 247 2.21 -24.59 2.36
C GLY A 247 3.63 -24.03 2.19
N LEU A 248 4.06 -23.12 3.06
CA LEU A 248 5.47 -22.69 3.12
C LEU A 248 6.36 -23.92 3.31
N ARG A 249 7.36 -24.08 2.44
CA ARG A 249 8.40 -25.08 2.65
C ARG A 249 9.47 -24.51 3.60
N VAL A 250 9.92 -25.34 4.52
CA VAL A 250 10.75 -24.93 5.65
C VAL A 250 11.92 -25.87 5.88
N TRP A 251 12.89 -25.42 6.67
CA TRP A 251 14.02 -26.20 7.16
C TRP A 251 13.84 -26.48 8.64
N MET A 252 14.05 -27.73 9.07
CA MET A 252 13.67 -28.15 10.42
C MET A 252 14.75 -28.98 11.10
N LEU A 253 15.03 -28.62 12.36
CA LEU A 253 15.78 -29.45 13.29
C LEU A 253 14.86 -29.97 14.39
N GLU A 254 15.02 -31.24 14.73
CA GLU A 254 14.47 -31.87 15.93
C GLU A 254 15.57 -31.97 16.98
N LEU A 255 15.33 -31.38 18.14
CA LEU A 255 16.22 -31.38 19.29
C LEU A 255 15.59 -32.25 20.38
N SER A 256 16.25 -33.34 20.78
CA SER A 256 15.72 -34.30 21.74
C SER A 256 16.61 -34.37 23.00
N TRP A 257 16.00 -34.29 24.18
CA TRP A 257 16.73 -34.39 25.45
C TRP A 257 16.46 -35.72 26.15
N ALA A 258 17.51 -36.51 26.39
CA ALA A 258 17.42 -37.79 27.11
C ALA A 258 17.12 -37.62 28.62
N GLN A 259 17.22 -36.40 29.15
CA GLN A 259 16.98 -36.07 30.55
C GLN A 259 16.24 -34.74 30.64
N ALA A 260 15.57 -34.50 31.78
CA ALA A 260 14.93 -33.21 32.02
C ALA A 260 15.93 -32.05 31.85
N SER A 261 15.50 -31.01 31.16
CA SER A 261 16.35 -29.88 30.79
C SER A 261 15.54 -28.59 30.82
N ARG A 262 16.19 -27.49 31.12
CA ARG A 262 15.60 -26.16 30.96
C ARG A 262 16.24 -25.51 29.74
N VAL A 263 15.41 -25.05 28.81
CA VAL A 263 15.87 -24.30 27.64
C VAL A 263 15.49 -22.84 27.84
N GLU A 264 16.49 -21.98 27.96
CA GLU A 264 16.32 -20.54 28.15
C GLU A 264 16.13 -19.82 26.80
N SER A 265 16.91 -20.20 25.79
CA SER A 265 16.83 -19.64 24.45
C SER A 265 17.26 -20.64 23.37
N LEU A 266 16.66 -20.51 22.19
CA LEU A 266 17.01 -21.24 20.98
C LEU A 266 16.80 -20.31 19.78
N ALA A 267 17.87 -20.04 19.05
CA ALA A 267 17.88 -19.14 17.90
C ALA A 267 18.74 -19.72 16.79
N ILE A 268 18.46 -19.36 15.54
CA ILE A 268 19.38 -19.58 14.42
C ILE A 268 20.52 -18.57 14.57
N ASP A 269 21.73 -18.93 14.16
CA ASP A 269 22.84 -17.97 14.19
C ASP A 269 22.59 -16.84 13.18
N PRO A 270 22.53 -15.57 13.62
CA PRO A 270 22.23 -14.47 12.71
C PRO A 270 23.33 -14.29 11.66
N TRP A 271 22.94 -14.16 10.40
CA TRP A 271 23.85 -13.83 9.29
C TRP A 271 23.88 -12.32 8.97
N LEU A 272 22.94 -11.57 9.54
CA LEU A 272 22.76 -10.15 9.34
C LEU A 272 23.34 -9.40 10.54
N GLU A 273 24.16 -8.38 10.28
CA GLU A 273 24.82 -7.64 11.35
C GLU A 273 24.47 -6.15 11.34
N MET A 274 24.27 -5.59 12.54
CA MET A 274 24.11 -4.15 12.73
C MET A 274 25.37 -3.59 13.39
N THR A 275 26.08 -2.73 12.67
CA THR A 275 27.29 -2.06 13.17
C THR A 275 26.97 -0.62 13.56
N ARG A 276 27.58 -0.14 14.65
CA ARG A 276 27.40 1.23 15.15
C ARG A 276 28.74 1.93 15.24
N SER A 277 28.88 3.06 14.56
CA SER A 277 29.91 4.07 14.82
C SER A 277 29.31 5.21 15.63
N GLU A 278 30.15 6.14 16.14
CA GLU A 278 29.73 7.21 17.06
C GLU A 278 28.56 8.07 16.52
N GLU A 279 28.35 8.12 15.19
CA GLU A 279 27.28 8.91 14.56
C GLU A 279 26.40 8.13 13.56
N GLN A 280 26.72 6.86 13.23
CA GLN A 280 26.03 6.13 12.17
C GLN A 280 25.74 4.68 12.57
N LEU A 281 24.53 4.23 12.24
CA LEU A 281 24.14 2.83 12.31
C LEU A 281 24.19 2.27 10.87
N ALA A 282 24.82 1.12 10.68
CA ALA A 282 24.95 0.50 9.37
C ALA A 282 24.57 -0.98 9.40
N LEU A 283 23.77 -1.39 8.42
CA LEU A 283 23.39 -2.78 8.18
C LEU A 283 24.43 -3.42 7.27
N ALA A 284 25.09 -4.47 7.73
CA ALA A 284 26.02 -5.26 6.93
C ALA A 284 25.30 -6.51 6.40
N ILE A 285 25.29 -6.67 5.08
CA ILE A 285 24.64 -7.76 4.36
C ILE A 285 25.71 -8.50 3.55
N PRO A 286 25.92 -9.81 3.77
CA PRO A 286 26.83 -10.62 2.95
C PRO A 286 26.43 -10.61 1.47
N GLY A 287 27.40 -10.63 0.56
CA GLY A 287 27.14 -10.75 -0.88
C GLY A 287 27.17 -12.18 -1.38
N TRP A 288 26.39 -12.50 -2.41
CA TRP A 288 26.37 -13.78 -3.11
C TRP A 288 26.97 -13.63 -4.51
N ASP A 289 27.84 -14.56 -4.90
CA ASP A 289 28.35 -14.66 -6.26
C ASP A 289 28.23 -16.11 -6.73
N PRO A 290 27.44 -16.41 -7.77
CA PRO A 290 27.29 -17.78 -8.29
C PRO A 290 28.62 -18.44 -8.67
N ALA A 291 29.67 -17.68 -9.00
CA ALA A 291 30.99 -18.24 -9.31
C ALA A 291 31.70 -18.85 -8.08
N ASN A 292 31.23 -18.55 -6.87
CA ASN A 292 31.75 -19.14 -5.63
C ASN A 292 31.11 -20.49 -5.29
N ASP A 293 29.92 -20.77 -5.80
CA ASP A 293 29.22 -22.04 -5.69
C ASP A 293 29.61 -22.96 -6.86
N LYS A 294 30.63 -23.79 -6.65
CA LYS A 294 31.30 -24.52 -7.75
C LYS A 294 30.49 -25.71 -8.23
N ASN A 295 29.64 -26.25 -7.38
CA ASN A 295 28.79 -27.40 -7.68
C ASN A 295 27.34 -27.00 -8.01
N ASN A 296 26.99 -25.71 -7.83
CA ASN A 296 25.68 -25.12 -8.09
C ASN A 296 24.56 -25.77 -7.26
N ASP A 297 24.84 -26.01 -5.97
CA ASP A 297 23.90 -26.59 -5.00
C ASP A 297 23.22 -25.55 -4.09
N GLY A 298 23.58 -24.27 -4.23
CA GLY A 298 23.04 -23.16 -3.46
C GLY A 298 23.69 -22.94 -2.09
N TYR A 299 24.78 -23.65 -1.79
CA TYR A 299 25.54 -23.56 -0.55
C TYR A 299 27.05 -23.56 -0.77
N ILE A 300 27.74 -22.53 -0.27
CA ILE A 300 29.20 -22.44 -0.33
C ILE A 300 29.78 -23.11 0.93
N ASN A 301 30.18 -24.38 0.78
CA ASN A 301 30.83 -25.13 1.84
C ASN A 301 32.24 -24.59 2.16
N GLU A 302 32.91 -25.11 3.19
CA GLU A 302 34.24 -24.64 3.62
C GLU A 302 35.32 -24.71 2.52
N SER A 303 35.29 -25.73 1.67
CA SER A 303 36.25 -25.89 0.57
C SER A 303 36.03 -24.83 -0.51
N GLU A 304 34.77 -24.61 -0.90
CA GLU A 304 34.38 -23.57 -1.83
C GLU A 304 34.67 -22.18 -1.27
N PHE A 305 34.38 -21.96 0.01
CA PHE A 305 34.65 -20.71 0.70
C PHE A 305 36.15 -20.42 0.75
N ALA A 306 37.00 -21.37 1.14
CA ALA A 306 38.44 -21.16 1.16
C ALA A 306 39.02 -20.86 -0.24
N SER A 307 38.32 -21.23 -1.31
CA SER A 307 38.78 -21.13 -2.69
C SER A 307 37.86 -20.31 -3.61
N ARG A 308 37.16 -19.32 -3.04
CA ARG A 308 36.21 -18.42 -3.75
C ARG A 308 36.89 -17.68 -4.90
N ALA A 309 36.19 -17.58 -6.02
CA ALA A 309 36.60 -16.77 -7.15
C ALA A 309 36.46 -15.27 -6.84
N ASN A 310 35.38 -14.90 -6.13
CA ASN A 310 35.12 -13.56 -5.66
C ASN A 310 35.16 -13.52 -4.13
N SER A 311 36.26 -13.02 -3.57
CA SER A 311 36.44 -12.90 -2.12
C SER A 311 35.63 -11.76 -1.49
N LYS A 312 35.00 -10.90 -2.28
CA LYS A 312 34.13 -9.81 -1.79
C LYS A 312 32.69 -10.27 -1.53
N ALA A 313 32.33 -11.49 -1.94
CA ALA A 313 31.07 -12.12 -1.61
C ALA A 313 31.32 -13.16 -0.50
N SER A 314 30.73 -12.94 0.67
CA SER A 314 30.91 -13.78 1.85
C SER A 314 29.68 -14.60 2.26
N ALA A 315 28.54 -14.43 1.59
CA ALA A 315 27.36 -15.25 1.83
C ALA A 315 27.70 -16.74 1.63
N ARG A 316 27.20 -17.59 2.53
CA ARG A 316 27.25 -19.05 2.43
C ARG A 316 26.02 -19.62 1.74
N PHE A 317 24.89 -18.97 1.94
CA PHE A 317 23.63 -19.29 1.26
C PHE A 317 23.14 -18.08 0.48
N ARG A 318 22.54 -18.30 -0.69
CA ARG A 318 22.03 -17.22 -1.55
C ARG A 318 21.07 -16.27 -0.81
N HIS A 319 20.19 -16.79 0.05
CA HIS A 319 19.23 -15.97 0.81
C HIS A 319 19.88 -14.89 1.70
N GLN A 320 21.13 -15.09 2.14
CA GLN A 320 21.86 -14.14 2.99
C GLN A 320 22.24 -12.86 2.24
N ALA A 321 22.18 -12.88 0.91
CA ALA A 321 22.48 -11.73 0.07
C ALA A 321 21.24 -10.97 -0.39
N ARG A 322 20.03 -11.36 0.03
CA ARG A 322 18.80 -10.71 -0.44
C ARG A 322 18.81 -9.21 -0.15
N LEU A 323 18.32 -8.41 -1.09
CA LEU A 323 18.20 -6.97 -0.93
C LEU A 323 17.17 -6.62 0.15
N ILE A 324 17.65 -6.15 1.30
CA ILE A 324 16.83 -5.61 2.39
C ILE A 324 16.92 -4.07 2.39
N PRO A 325 15.79 -3.34 2.23
CA PRO A 325 15.79 -1.89 2.35
C PRO A 325 16.20 -1.42 3.76
N ALA A 326 17.04 -0.38 3.82
CA ALA A 326 17.53 0.23 5.07
C ALA A 326 16.94 1.63 5.35
N GLY A 327 16.10 2.13 4.43
CA GLY A 327 15.41 3.41 4.56
C GLY A 327 14.23 3.37 5.52
N TYR A 328 13.36 4.40 5.45
CA TYR A 328 12.17 4.47 6.30
C TYR A 328 11.15 3.38 5.92
N LEU A 329 11.02 2.38 6.79
CA LEU A 329 10.02 1.31 6.71
C LEU A 329 8.95 1.49 7.79
N TRP A 330 7.78 0.88 7.57
CA TRP A 330 6.72 0.88 8.58
C TRP A 330 7.18 0.10 9.83
N PRO A 331 6.86 0.56 11.04
CA PRO A 331 7.20 -0.16 12.26
C PRO A 331 6.73 -1.62 12.22
N GLY A 332 7.60 -2.55 12.64
CA GLY A 332 7.29 -3.98 12.67
C GLY A 332 7.34 -4.68 11.31
N THR A 333 7.82 -4.02 10.25
CA THR A 333 7.95 -4.64 8.91
C THR A 333 9.40 -4.87 8.51
N CYS A 334 9.67 -5.92 7.74
CA CYS A 334 10.95 -6.19 7.10
C CYS A 334 10.67 -6.78 5.73
N TRP A 335 11.36 -6.30 4.70
CA TRP A 335 11.10 -6.63 3.31
C TRP A 335 12.34 -7.15 2.60
N TYR A 336 12.15 -8.08 1.69
CA TYR A 336 13.07 -8.38 0.62
C TYR A 336 12.55 -7.80 -0.70
N ARG A 337 13.46 -7.34 -1.57
CA ARG A 337 13.10 -6.89 -2.92
C ARG A 337 12.89 -8.06 -3.86
N VAL A 338 11.83 -7.95 -4.67
CA VAL A 338 11.40 -8.96 -5.63
C VAL A 338 12.25 -8.85 -6.89
N ASN A 339 12.67 -9.96 -7.46
CA ASN A 339 13.29 -9.99 -8.78
C ASN A 339 12.21 -10.06 -9.86
N PHE A 340 12.19 -9.09 -10.77
CA PHE A 340 11.27 -9.04 -11.90
C PHE A 340 11.90 -9.48 -13.23
N LEU A 341 13.10 -10.04 -13.23
CA LEU A 341 13.76 -10.54 -14.44
C LEU A 341 13.49 -12.02 -14.73
N ASP A 342 13.09 -12.81 -13.72
CA ASP A 342 12.76 -14.21 -13.93
C ASP A 342 11.32 -14.40 -14.39
N GLY A 343 11.15 -14.82 -15.65
CA GLY A 343 9.82 -14.98 -16.26
C GLY A 343 9.00 -16.12 -15.67
N ALA A 344 9.63 -17.17 -15.14
CA ALA A 344 8.94 -18.31 -14.55
C ALA A 344 8.36 -17.95 -13.18
N ILE A 345 9.17 -17.32 -12.32
CA ILE A 345 8.72 -16.77 -11.04
C ILE A 345 7.69 -15.68 -11.23
N ASN A 346 7.90 -14.71 -12.12
CA ASN A 346 6.94 -13.64 -12.36
C ASN A 346 5.57 -14.17 -12.77
N LYS A 347 5.53 -15.25 -13.55
CA LYS A 347 4.28 -15.93 -13.90
C LYS A 347 3.59 -16.52 -12.66
N LEU A 348 4.32 -17.19 -11.77
CA LEU A 348 3.76 -17.70 -10.52
C LEU A 348 3.27 -16.54 -9.64
N HIS A 349 4.07 -15.49 -9.50
CA HIS A 349 3.73 -14.30 -8.72
C HIS A 349 2.47 -13.60 -9.24
N ALA A 350 2.31 -13.47 -10.56
CA ALA A 350 1.08 -12.91 -11.12
C ALA A 350 -0.13 -13.85 -10.97
N GLN A 351 0.08 -15.17 -10.98
CA GLN A 351 -0.97 -16.17 -10.69
C GLN A 351 -1.44 -16.12 -9.24
N TRP A 352 -0.57 -15.77 -8.28
CA TRP A 352 -0.99 -15.53 -6.89
C TRP A 352 -2.07 -14.45 -6.83
N TYR A 353 -1.83 -13.30 -7.47
CA TYR A 353 -2.82 -12.21 -7.50
C TYR A 353 -4.11 -12.64 -8.20
N GLN A 354 -4.02 -13.38 -9.31
CA GLN A 354 -5.21 -13.94 -9.94
C GLN A 354 -6.02 -14.82 -8.98
N GLN A 355 -5.36 -15.73 -8.28
CA GLN A 355 -6.03 -16.62 -7.33
C GLN A 355 -6.63 -15.85 -6.14
N ASP A 356 -5.83 -15.01 -5.50
CA ASP A 356 -6.24 -14.27 -4.30
C ASP A 356 -7.42 -13.33 -4.60
N TRP A 357 -7.36 -12.59 -5.70
CA TRP A 357 -8.43 -11.67 -6.10
C TRP A 357 -9.72 -12.42 -6.46
N GLN A 358 -9.62 -13.55 -7.15
CA GLN A 358 -10.78 -14.39 -7.46
C GLN A 358 -11.43 -14.98 -6.20
N GLN A 359 -10.62 -15.40 -5.22
CA GLN A 359 -11.11 -15.93 -3.95
C GLN A 359 -11.85 -14.85 -3.13
N GLN A 360 -11.33 -13.64 -3.13
CA GLN A 360 -11.89 -12.51 -2.39
C GLN A 360 -13.00 -11.76 -3.15
N GLY A 361 -13.18 -12.03 -4.45
CA GLY A 361 -14.16 -11.33 -5.30
C GLY A 361 -13.75 -9.90 -5.66
N LEU A 362 -12.46 -9.63 -5.74
CA LEU A 362 -11.90 -8.30 -5.99
C LEU A 362 -11.88 -7.98 -7.50
N ALA A 363 -12.11 -6.71 -7.83
CA ALA A 363 -11.99 -6.18 -9.18
C ALA A 363 -10.54 -5.90 -9.58
N GLY A 364 -9.66 -5.70 -8.59
CA GLY A 364 -8.24 -5.43 -8.75
C GLY A 364 -7.56 -5.30 -7.40
N ALA A 365 -6.43 -4.59 -7.34
CA ALA A 365 -5.78 -4.20 -6.09
C ALA A 365 -5.03 -2.89 -6.25
N TYR A 366 -4.81 -2.20 -5.13
CA TYR A 366 -3.95 -1.03 -5.09
C TYR A 366 -2.59 -1.38 -4.48
N ASN A 367 -1.54 -1.03 -5.23
CA ASN A 367 -0.16 -1.24 -4.87
C ASN A 367 0.29 -0.07 -4.00
N ASP A 368 0.68 -0.36 -2.77
CA ASP A 368 1.04 0.67 -1.78
C ASP A 368 2.56 0.86 -1.70
N ASP A 369 2.98 2.02 -1.22
CA ASP A 369 4.36 2.52 -1.20
C ASP A 369 5.09 2.42 -2.56
N MET A 370 4.41 2.73 -3.66
CA MET A 370 4.97 2.61 -5.02
C MET A 370 6.26 3.41 -5.29
N ALA A 371 6.60 4.37 -4.43
CA ALA A 371 7.87 5.12 -4.50
C ALA A 371 9.02 4.46 -3.70
N LYS A 372 8.78 3.38 -2.96
CA LYS A 372 9.83 2.63 -2.23
C LYS A 372 10.44 1.56 -3.14
N LEU A 373 11.20 2.01 -4.14
CA LEU A 373 11.87 1.17 -5.12
C LEU A 373 13.32 0.85 -4.71
N LEU A 374 14.28 0.98 -5.64
CA LEU A 374 15.72 0.76 -5.40
C LEU A 374 16.52 2.05 -5.22
N GLY A 375 15.86 3.20 -5.05
CA GLY A 375 16.51 4.50 -4.91
C GLY A 375 17.16 4.75 -3.54
N SER A 376 17.85 5.89 -3.46
CA SER A 376 18.56 6.36 -2.26
C SER A 376 17.66 6.57 -1.04
N ASN A 377 16.35 6.69 -1.23
CA ASN A 377 15.35 6.72 -0.15
C ASN A 377 15.22 5.37 0.58
N GLN A 378 15.67 4.27 -0.03
CA GLN A 378 15.62 2.92 0.51
C GLN A 378 17.01 2.31 0.71
N PHE A 379 17.99 2.70 -0.11
CA PHE A 379 19.35 2.14 -0.11
C PHE A 379 20.39 3.27 -0.12
N LYS A 380 20.86 3.68 1.07
CA LYS A 380 22.02 4.56 1.21
C LYS A 380 23.29 3.71 1.38
N VAL A 381 23.94 3.36 0.28
CA VAL A 381 25.12 2.48 0.28
C VAL A 381 26.35 3.20 0.82
N LEU A 382 27.02 2.60 1.82
CA LEU A 382 28.32 3.04 2.36
C LEU A 382 29.47 2.32 1.66
N SER A 383 29.32 1.03 1.35
CA SER A 383 30.25 0.21 0.58
C SER A 383 29.54 -0.97 -0.10
N GLY A 384 30.09 -1.48 -1.19
CA GLY A 384 29.50 -2.56 -1.98
C GLY A 384 28.28 -2.10 -2.78
N GLY A 385 27.17 -2.81 -2.65
CA GLY A 385 25.85 -2.41 -3.16
C GLY A 385 25.55 -2.81 -4.60
N LYS A 386 26.47 -3.49 -5.29
CA LYS A 386 26.21 -4.07 -6.61
C LYS A 386 25.10 -5.12 -6.50
N ILE A 387 24.14 -5.07 -7.40
CA ILE A 387 23.05 -6.05 -7.52
C ILE A 387 23.50 -7.16 -8.48
N ASP A 388 23.20 -8.42 -8.18
CA ASP A 388 23.59 -9.55 -9.04
C ASP A 388 22.75 -9.59 -10.32
N GLU A 389 21.44 -9.42 -10.18
CA GLU A 389 20.50 -9.49 -11.29
C GLU A 389 20.46 -8.20 -12.14
N LEU A 390 21.01 -7.08 -11.64
CA LEU A 390 20.99 -5.78 -12.33
C LEU A 390 22.40 -5.20 -12.49
N PRO A 391 22.73 -4.55 -13.61
CA PRO A 391 24.05 -3.97 -13.85
C PRO A 391 24.27 -2.64 -13.10
N TYR A 392 23.62 -2.45 -11.96
CA TYR A 392 23.58 -1.19 -11.21
C TYR A 392 23.84 -1.41 -9.72
N VAL A 393 24.11 -0.30 -9.04
CA VAL A 393 24.27 -0.25 -7.59
C VAL A 393 22.95 0.19 -6.96
N ALA A 394 22.49 -0.50 -5.93
CA ALA A 394 21.32 -0.11 -5.16
C ALA A 394 21.50 1.33 -4.63
N GLY A 395 20.43 2.12 -4.63
CA GLY A 395 20.46 3.52 -4.24
C GLY A 395 20.66 4.51 -5.39
N SER A 396 21.07 4.04 -6.56
CA SER A 396 21.24 4.87 -7.75
C SER A 396 19.91 5.14 -8.47
N GLU A 397 19.81 6.29 -9.14
CA GLU A 397 18.64 6.63 -9.97
C GLU A 397 18.45 5.63 -11.12
N GLN A 398 19.54 5.11 -11.69
CA GLN A 398 19.50 4.11 -12.75
C GLN A 398 18.93 2.78 -12.26
N ALA A 399 19.34 2.31 -11.08
CA ALA A 399 18.76 1.11 -10.48
C ALA A 399 17.27 1.29 -10.18
N GLU A 400 16.89 2.46 -9.67
CA GLU A 400 15.49 2.79 -9.37
C GLU A 400 14.62 2.80 -10.64
N TYR A 401 15.08 3.49 -11.69
CA TYR A 401 14.36 3.60 -12.96
C TYR A 401 14.22 2.25 -13.67
N GLU A 402 15.30 1.47 -13.78
CA GLU A 402 15.27 0.16 -14.42
C GLU A 402 14.35 -0.81 -13.66
N TYR A 403 14.41 -0.81 -12.34
CA TYR A 403 13.53 -1.63 -11.51
C TYR A 403 12.06 -1.24 -11.66
N ALA A 404 11.77 0.07 -11.76
CA ALA A 404 10.44 0.58 -12.03
C ALA A 404 9.89 0.10 -13.39
N LEU A 405 10.75 0.05 -14.42
CA LEU A 405 10.40 -0.47 -15.75
C LEU A 405 10.06 -1.97 -15.69
N GLN A 406 10.83 -2.75 -14.95
CA GLN A 406 10.57 -4.19 -14.77
C GLN A 406 9.29 -4.44 -13.97
N LEU A 407 9.05 -3.63 -12.92
CA LEU A 407 7.79 -3.64 -12.18
C LEU A 407 6.60 -3.34 -13.11
N ALA A 408 6.72 -2.38 -14.03
CA ALA A 408 5.68 -2.09 -15.00
C ALA A 408 5.36 -3.31 -15.88
N GLY A 409 6.40 -4.01 -16.37
CA GLY A 409 6.26 -5.26 -17.12
C GLY A 409 5.55 -6.36 -16.32
N PHE A 410 5.91 -6.54 -15.05
CA PHE A 410 5.23 -7.47 -14.15
C PHE A 410 3.75 -7.11 -13.93
N LEU A 411 3.45 -5.83 -13.67
CA LEU A 411 2.08 -5.36 -13.49
C LEU A 411 1.25 -5.55 -14.77
N GLN A 412 1.85 -5.39 -15.95
CA GLN A 412 1.19 -5.69 -17.21
C GLN A 412 0.86 -7.19 -17.35
N GLN A 413 1.74 -8.07 -16.86
CA GLN A 413 1.46 -9.51 -16.78
C GLN A 413 0.31 -9.80 -15.81
N VAL A 414 0.25 -9.15 -14.64
CA VAL A 414 -0.87 -9.24 -13.70
C VAL A 414 -2.18 -8.82 -14.38
N LYS A 415 -2.21 -7.67 -15.08
CA LYS A 415 -3.41 -7.22 -15.83
C LYS A 415 -3.83 -8.23 -16.88
N SER A 416 -2.88 -8.78 -17.63
CA SER A 416 -3.14 -9.76 -18.69
C SER A 416 -3.75 -11.05 -18.14
N LEU A 417 -3.32 -11.52 -16.97
CA LEU A 417 -3.85 -12.74 -16.34
C LEU A 417 -5.18 -12.53 -15.61
N THR A 418 -5.35 -11.37 -14.97
CA THR A 418 -6.53 -11.07 -14.16
C THR A 418 -7.68 -10.47 -14.97
N GLY A 419 -7.37 -9.83 -16.10
CA GLY A 419 -8.32 -9.03 -16.86
C GLY A 419 -8.75 -7.74 -16.15
N THR A 420 -8.04 -7.32 -15.10
CA THR A 420 -8.41 -6.14 -14.33
C THR A 420 -8.30 -4.85 -15.14
N GLN A 421 -9.22 -3.92 -14.86
CA GLN A 421 -9.18 -2.51 -15.29
C GLN A 421 -9.16 -1.58 -14.06
N TRP A 422 -8.79 -2.16 -12.90
CA TRP A 422 -8.79 -1.53 -11.59
C TRP A 422 -7.46 -1.83 -10.88
N LEU A 423 -6.36 -1.86 -11.65
CA LEU A 423 -5.03 -1.89 -11.04
C LEU A 423 -4.72 -0.48 -10.54
N ALA A 424 -4.46 -0.36 -9.25
CA ALA A 424 -4.33 0.92 -8.60
C ALA A 424 -2.94 1.12 -7.97
N ALA A 425 -2.56 2.37 -7.74
CA ALA A 425 -1.33 2.74 -7.04
C ALA A 425 -1.59 3.85 -6.01
N ASN A 426 -1.03 3.70 -4.80
CA ASN A 426 -0.95 4.81 -3.86
C ASN A 426 0.25 5.69 -4.19
N ILE A 427 -0.04 6.95 -4.52
CA ILE A 427 0.97 7.96 -4.86
C ILE A 427 0.89 9.19 -3.96
N SER A 428 0.00 9.19 -2.97
CA SER A 428 -0.28 10.34 -2.10
C SER A 428 -0.42 11.63 -2.92
N GLU A 429 0.45 12.60 -2.71
CA GLU A 429 0.45 13.92 -3.35
C GLU A 429 1.49 14.05 -4.48
N LEU A 430 2.09 12.95 -4.93
CA LEU A 430 3.16 12.95 -5.92
C LEU A 430 2.64 13.39 -7.31
N ASN A 431 3.31 14.38 -7.91
CA ASN A 431 3.13 14.69 -9.33
C ASN A 431 4.02 13.76 -10.17
N LEU A 432 3.38 12.84 -10.91
CA LEU A 432 4.07 11.77 -11.64
C LEU A 432 5.00 12.29 -12.75
N TRP A 433 4.74 13.47 -13.29
CA TRP A 433 5.60 14.09 -14.30
C TRP A 433 6.83 14.77 -13.69
N HIS A 434 6.87 14.94 -12.37
CA HIS A 434 8.00 15.53 -11.66
C HIS A 434 8.88 14.49 -10.97
N TYR A 435 8.46 13.23 -10.96
CA TYR A 435 9.18 12.12 -10.32
C TYR A 435 9.99 11.32 -11.35
N ALA A 436 11.25 11.72 -11.56
CA ALA A 436 12.12 11.15 -12.58
C ALA A 436 12.31 9.62 -12.51
N PRO A 437 12.34 8.96 -11.33
CA PRO A 437 12.49 7.50 -11.27
C PRO A 437 11.30 6.71 -11.79
N TRP A 438 10.15 7.35 -12.08
CA TRP A 438 9.00 6.66 -12.66
C TRP A 438 8.99 6.77 -14.19
N PRO A 439 9.21 5.65 -14.90
CA PRO A 439 9.12 5.63 -16.35
C PRO A 439 7.67 5.79 -16.81
N PRO A 440 7.44 6.31 -18.04
CA PRO A 440 6.12 6.36 -18.65
C PRO A 440 5.37 5.03 -18.60
N GLU A 441 6.06 3.91 -18.82
CA GLU A 441 5.50 2.56 -18.81
C GLU A 441 4.86 2.19 -17.46
N LEU A 442 5.46 2.64 -16.34
CA LEU A 442 4.90 2.40 -15.01
C LEU A 442 3.64 3.25 -14.76
N ARG A 443 3.56 4.45 -15.36
CA ARG A 443 2.35 5.26 -15.30
C ARG A 443 1.24 4.65 -16.16
N GLU A 444 1.57 4.22 -17.37
CA GLU A 444 0.60 3.70 -18.36
C GLU A 444 -0.04 2.36 -17.97
N VAL A 445 0.62 1.57 -17.11
CA VAL A 445 0.05 0.28 -16.66
C VAL A 445 -1.00 0.46 -15.57
N ILE A 446 -1.03 1.57 -14.83
CA ILE A 446 -1.95 1.81 -13.71
C ILE A 446 -3.26 2.42 -14.22
N ASP A 447 -4.40 1.95 -13.69
CA ASP A 447 -5.74 2.44 -14.06
C ASP A 447 -6.31 3.45 -13.06
N VAL A 448 -5.86 3.41 -11.80
CA VAL A 448 -6.44 4.17 -10.69
C VAL A 448 -5.38 4.69 -9.72
N TRP A 449 -5.48 5.97 -9.36
CA TRP A 449 -4.53 6.66 -8.49
C TRP A 449 -5.14 7.01 -7.14
N LEU A 450 -4.63 6.43 -6.06
CA LEU A 450 -5.00 6.83 -4.69
C LEU A 450 -4.15 8.04 -4.29
N ARG A 451 -4.83 9.16 -4.04
CA ARG A 451 -4.24 10.46 -3.73
C ARG A 451 -4.46 10.83 -2.27
N GLU A 452 -3.69 10.21 -1.39
CA GLU A 452 -3.73 10.39 0.06
C GLU A 452 -3.32 11.81 0.50
N HIS A 453 -4.12 12.41 1.38
CA HIS A 453 -3.95 13.79 1.87
C HIS A 453 -3.85 14.85 0.76
N TYR A 454 -4.39 14.57 -0.42
CA TYR A 454 -4.29 15.46 -1.56
C TYR A 454 -4.89 16.84 -1.25
N LEU A 455 -6.09 16.87 -0.69
CA LEU A 455 -6.77 18.12 -0.36
C LEU A 455 -6.79 18.36 1.15
N THR A 456 -6.55 19.62 1.54
CA THR A 456 -6.69 20.10 2.92
C THR A 456 -7.39 21.46 2.95
N PRO A 457 -8.15 21.80 4.01
CA PRO A 457 -8.83 23.10 4.09
C PRO A 457 -7.89 24.29 3.89
N ALA A 458 -6.69 24.22 4.45
CA ALA A 458 -5.65 25.25 4.35
C ALA A 458 -4.58 24.96 3.28
N ILE A 459 -4.97 24.34 2.16
CA ILE A 459 -4.03 23.94 1.09
C ILE A 459 -3.25 25.12 0.48
N GLY A 460 -3.85 26.31 0.43
CA GLY A 460 -3.26 27.52 -0.15
C GLY A 460 -3.28 27.52 -1.68
N LEU A 461 -3.41 28.71 -2.28
CA LEU A 461 -3.56 28.89 -3.73
C LEU A 461 -2.30 28.48 -4.49
N ASN A 462 -1.11 28.75 -3.92
CA ASN A 462 0.16 28.40 -4.53
C ASN A 462 0.30 26.89 -4.76
N ARG A 463 -0.19 26.09 -3.82
CA ARG A 463 -0.17 24.64 -3.95
C ARG A 463 -1.27 24.14 -4.89
N LEU A 464 -2.48 24.66 -4.71
CA LEU A 464 -3.66 24.27 -5.49
C LEU A 464 -3.46 24.49 -7.00
N GLN A 465 -2.80 25.57 -7.41
CA GLN A 465 -2.47 25.86 -8.81
C GLN A 465 -1.34 24.99 -9.40
N ARG A 466 -0.70 24.12 -8.60
CA ARG A 466 0.30 23.14 -9.09
C ARG A 466 -0.24 21.71 -9.20
N TYR A 467 -1.50 21.52 -8.85
CA TYR A 467 -2.19 20.22 -8.85
C TYR A 467 -2.89 19.92 -10.18
N TRP A 468 -2.30 20.39 -11.28
CA TRP A 468 -2.81 20.18 -12.63
C TRP A 468 -2.75 18.70 -13.06
N ASP A 469 -1.93 17.90 -12.38
CA ASP A 469 -1.65 16.51 -12.74
C ASP A 469 -2.88 15.60 -12.59
N ASN A 470 -3.85 15.93 -11.74
CA ASN A 470 -5.14 15.23 -11.75
C ASN A 470 -5.88 15.35 -13.10
N PHE A 471 -5.82 16.52 -13.74
CA PHE A 471 -6.43 16.74 -15.06
C PHE A 471 -5.63 16.05 -16.18
N ALA A 472 -4.32 15.91 -15.99
CA ALA A 472 -3.47 15.14 -16.90
C ALA A 472 -3.75 13.63 -16.83
N LEU A 473 -3.94 13.09 -15.62
CA LEU A 473 -4.36 11.70 -15.41
C LEU A 473 -5.72 11.43 -16.07
N ALA A 474 -6.69 12.30 -15.82
CA ALA A 474 -8.02 12.21 -16.41
C ALA A 474 -8.02 12.22 -17.95
N SER A 475 -7.13 13.00 -18.57
CA SER A 475 -7.00 13.04 -20.03
C SER A 475 -6.53 11.71 -20.64
N GLN A 476 -5.86 10.88 -19.83
CA GLN A 476 -5.45 9.51 -20.17
C GLN A 476 -6.54 8.47 -19.89
N GLN A 477 -7.72 8.90 -19.43
CA GLN A 477 -8.83 8.04 -18.98
C GLN A 477 -8.57 7.29 -17.67
N ASP A 478 -7.54 7.71 -16.92
CA ASP A 478 -7.24 7.17 -15.60
C ASP A 478 -8.27 7.65 -14.57
N LYS A 479 -8.40 6.90 -13.48
CA LYS A 479 -9.23 7.26 -12.34
C LYS A 479 -8.40 7.79 -11.19
N SER A 480 -8.98 8.64 -10.36
CA SER A 480 -8.33 9.17 -9.15
C SER A 480 -9.27 9.07 -7.96
N LEU A 481 -8.83 8.40 -6.90
CA LEU A 481 -9.39 8.63 -5.57
C LEU A 481 -8.72 9.87 -4.98
N ILE A 482 -9.50 10.93 -4.79
CA ILE A 482 -9.03 12.16 -4.16
C ILE A 482 -9.45 12.16 -2.70
N MET A 483 -8.46 12.11 -1.80
CA MET A 483 -8.70 12.20 -0.37
C MET A 483 -8.63 13.65 0.10
N ALA A 484 -9.73 14.16 0.62
CA ALA A 484 -9.76 15.38 1.39
C ALA A 484 -9.58 15.06 2.87
N SER A 485 -8.60 15.70 3.52
CA SER A 485 -8.33 15.50 4.95
C SER A 485 -8.51 16.77 5.75
N THR A 486 -8.91 16.65 7.01
CA THR A 486 -9.05 17.81 7.92
C THR A 486 -7.71 18.38 8.43
N LYS A 487 -6.58 17.82 7.97
CA LYS A 487 -5.22 18.24 8.33
C LYS A 487 -5.00 19.73 8.03
N GLY A 488 -4.46 20.46 9.00
CA GLY A 488 -4.22 21.90 8.88
C GLY A 488 -5.49 22.77 8.91
N GLY A 489 -6.66 22.17 9.13
CA GLY A 489 -7.95 22.85 9.18
C GLY A 489 -8.33 23.42 10.55
N ARG A 490 -9.56 23.92 10.66
CA ARG A 490 -10.13 24.48 11.90
C ARG A 490 -10.26 23.45 13.00
N SER A 491 -10.56 22.21 12.65
CA SER A 491 -10.64 21.07 13.58
C SER A 491 -9.32 20.79 14.29
N GLN A 492 -8.17 21.05 13.66
CA GLN A 492 -6.87 20.90 14.32
C GLN A 492 -6.64 22.01 15.36
N LEU A 493 -7.18 23.22 15.12
CA LEU A 493 -7.12 24.35 16.06
C LEU A 493 -8.17 24.23 17.17
N SER A 494 -9.30 23.61 16.90
CA SER A 494 -10.45 23.47 17.81
C SER A 494 -11.01 22.04 17.78
N PRO A 495 -10.25 21.04 18.28
CA PRO A 495 -10.60 19.62 18.12
C PRO A 495 -11.89 19.19 18.82
N SER A 496 -12.31 19.91 19.87
CA SER A 496 -13.60 19.66 20.55
C SER A 496 -14.81 20.30 19.86
N SER A 497 -14.60 21.11 18.82
CA SER A 497 -15.68 21.83 18.13
C SER A 497 -16.22 21.02 16.96
N LEU A 498 -17.41 20.43 17.12
CA LEU A 498 -18.08 19.71 16.02
C LEU A 498 -18.26 20.59 14.77
N SER A 499 -18.58 21.87 14.95
CA SER A 499 -18.72 22.80 13.83
C SER A 499 -17.41 23.05 13.09
N ALA A 500 -16.26 23.00 13.78
CA ALA A 500 -14.95 23.12 13.13
C ALA A 500 -14.67 21.91 12.21
N TRP A 501 -14.97 20.68 12.68
CA TRP A 501 -14.87 19.47 11.87
C TRP A 501 -15.82 19.49 10.67
N GLN A 502 -17.08 19.85 10.88
CA GLN A 502 -18.06 19.97 9.80
C GLN A 502 -17.62 20.98 8.75
N THR A 503 -17.14 22.15 9.16
CA THR A 503 -16.63 23.19 8.24
C THR A 503 -15.44 22.71 7.42
N ASP A 504 -14.51 21.97 8.04
CA ASP A 504 -13.37 21.40 7.32
C ASP A 504 -13.79 20.34 6.31
N ILE A 505 -14.78 19.50 6.63
CA ILE A 505 -15.36 18.50 5.72
C ILE A 505 -16.11 19.19 4.56
N GLU A 506 -16.93 20.20 4.85
CA GLU A 506 -17.60 21.02 3.83
C GLU A 506 -16.58 21.64 2.87
N THR A 507 -15.49 22.19 3.43
CA THR A 507 -14.41 22.79 2.65
C THR A 507 -13.67 21.74 1.82
N GLY A 508 -13.41 20.56 2.39
CA GLY A 508 -12.83 19.42 1.69
C GLY A 508 -13.67 18.98 0.49
N LEU A 509 -14.99 18.88 0.65
CA LEU A 509 -15.92 18.55 -0.43
C LEU A 509 -15.99 19.64 -1.50
N ALA A 510 -15.98 20.92 -1.11
CA ALA A 510 -15.95 22.02 -2.07
C ALA A 510 -14.66 22.04 -2.89
N LEU A 511 -13.51 21.83 -2.25
CA LEU A 511 -12.21 21.66 -2.91
C LEU A 511 -12.23 20.45 -3.85
N TYR A 512 -12.79 19.32 -3.41
CA TYR A 512 -12.96 18.14 -4.26
C TYR A 512 -13.76 18.45 -5.52
N TYR A 513 -14.87 19.19 -5.40
CA TYR A 513 -15.65 19.60 -6.57
C TYR A 513 -14.89 20.55 -7.51
N LEU A 514 -13.81 21.20 -7.09
CA LEU A 514 -12.91 21.84 -8.04
C LEU A 514 -12.20 20.80 -8.93
N PHE A 515 -11.79 19.64 -8.40
CA PHE A 515 -11.09 18.61 -9.17
C PHE A 515 -11.97 17.54 -9.82
N ASN A 516 -13.24 17.44 -9.43
CA ASN A 516 -14.14 16.35 -9.85
C ASN A 516 -14.29 16.23 -11.38
N ILE A 517 -14.07 15.03 -11.91
CA ILE A 517 -14.37 14.64 -13.28
C ILE A 517 -15.28 13.42 -13.16
N PRO A 518 -16.61 13.58 -13.35
CA PRO A 518 -17.57 12.49 -13.14
C PRO A 518 -17.18 11.22 -13.89
N GLY A 519 -17.22 10.07 -13.20
CA GLY A 519 -16.81 8.78 -13.73
C GLY A 519 -15.30 8.50 -13.69
N GLN A 520 -14.47 9.49 -13.38
CA GLN A 520 -13.02 9.34 -13.26
C GLN A 520 -12.50 9.67 -11.86
N THR A 521 -13.11 10.62 -11.16
CA THR A 521 -12.72 10.94 -9.77
C THR A 521 -13.69 10.36 -8.75
N TYR A 522 -13.14 9.93 -7.61
CA TYR A 522 -13.88 9.45 -6.45
C TYR A 522 -13.51 10.27 -5.21
N TYR A 523 -14.50 10.62 -4.39
CA TYR A 523 -14.29 11.37 -3.15
C TYR A 523 -14.13 10.45 -1.95
N HIS A 524 -13.16 10.76 -1.10
CA HIS A 524 -13.09 10.24 0.26
C HIS A 524 -12.67 11.34 1.23
N SER A 525 -13.34 11.38 2.38
CA SER A 525 -13.08 12.34 3.45
C SER A 525 -12.43 11.62 4.61
N TRP A 526 -11.34 12.16 5.14
CA TRP A 526 -10.60 11.55 6.23
C TRP A 526 -10.09 12.57 7.25
N ASN A 527 -9.60 12.08 8.39
CA ASN A 527 -8.95 12.92 9.37
C ASN A 527 -7.46 13.18 9.04
N GLN A 528 -6.75 13.73 10.00
CA GLN A 528 -5.33 14.07 9.92
C GLN A 528 -4.36 12.89 10.14
N SER A 529 -4.84 11.66 10.30
CA SER A 529 -4.05 10.47 10.67
C SER A 529 -3.98 9.43 9.55
N TYR A 530 -2.99 8.55 9.64
CA TYR A 530 -2.80 7.38 8.76
C TYR A 530 -3.53 6.12 9.26
N ARG A 531 -4.49 6.25 10.20
CA ARG A 531 -5.17 5.11 10.84
C ARG A 531 -6.59 4.91 10.33
N TYR A 532 -6.69 4.28 9.16
CA TYR A 532 -7.93 3.97 8.44
C TYR A 532 -8.88 3.00 9.16
N GLY A 533 -10.10 2.87 8.62
CA GLY A 533 -11.08 1.87 9.03
C GLY A 533 -12.42 2.43 9.50
N SER A 534 -13.33 1.49 9.77
CA SER A 534 -14.74 1.74 10.11
C SER A 534 -15.01 1.76 11.62
N GLY A 535 -14.00 1.49 12.44
CA GLY A 535 -14.12 1.49 13.89
C GLY A 535 -14.55 2.84 14.46
N HIS A 536 -14.78 2.89 15.77
CA HIS A 536 -15.23 4.11 16.43
C HIS A 536 -14.23 5.26 16.37
N THR A 537 -14.77 6.47 16.31
CA THR A 537 -14.06 7.69 16.62
C THR A 537 -13.67 7.74 18.09
N ASP A 538 -12.59 8.45 18.36
CA ASP A 538 -12.13 8.81 19.71
C ASP A 538 -11.88 10.32 19.78
N THR A 539 -11.46 10.83 20.94
CA THR A 539 -11.19 12.26 21.15
C THR A 539 -9.97 12.79 20.39
N ASP A 540 -9.10 11.90 19.88
CA ASP A 540 -7.91 12.30 19.12
C ASP A 540 -8.24 12.51 17.63
N ASN A 541 -9.33 11.89 17.16
CA ASN A 541 -9.73 11.94 15.77
C ASN A 541 -11.08 12.60 15.49
N TRP A 542 -11.96 12.79 16.48
CA TRP A 542 -13.24 13.47 16.28
C TRP A 542 -13.68 14.27 17.51
N ALA A 543 -14.61 15.21 17.33
CA ALA A 543 -15.16 15.99 18.44
C ALA A 543 -15.90 15.14 19.49
N GLN A 544 -16.44 13.98 19.09
CA GLN A 544 -17.21 13.10 19.97
C GLN A 544 -16.85 11.62 19.72
N PRO A 545 -16.50 10.84 20.74
CA PRO A 545 -16.18 9.43 20.55
C PRO A 545 -17.44 8.59 20.24
N GLY A 546 -17.24 7.41 19.65
CA GLY A 546 -18.27 6.36 19.59
C GLY A 546 -19.15 6.32 18.35
N ILE A 547 -18.89 7.15 17.34
CA ILE A 547 -19.50 6.99 16.01
C ILE A 547 -18.53 6.31 15.05
N ALA A 548 -19.01 5.57 14.07
CA ALA A 548 -18.15 4.98 13.05
C ALA A 548 -17.41 6.07 12.26
N LYS A 549 -16.08 5.95 12.09
CA LYS A 549 -15.26 6.96 11.40
C LYS A 549 -15.75 7.29 9.99
N ASN A 550 -16.05 6.27 9.17
CA ASN A 550 -16.54 6.49 7.81
C ASN A 550 -17.86 7.27 7.76
N MET A 551 -18.73 7.11 8.77
CA MET A 551 -19.93 7.94 8.91
C MET A 551 -19.64 9.35 9.41
N ALA A 552 -18.65 9.50 10.30
CA ALA A 552 -18.26 10.80 10.85
C ALA A 552 -17.74 11.75 9.77
N TYR A 553 -16.91 11.24 8.85
CA TYR A 553 -16.21 12.07 7.87
C TYR A 553 -16.94 12.18 6.53
N GLN A 554 -17.78 11.21 6.13
CA GLN A 554 -18.51 11.31 4.87
C GLN A 554 -19.72 12.27 5.00
N PRO A 555 -19.76 13.37 4.24
CA PRO A 555 -20.88 14.31 4.26
C PRO A 555 -22.04 13.81 3.38
N THR A 556 -22.64 12.67 3.75
CA THR A 556 -23.66 11.94 2.97
C THR A 556 -24.79 12.83 2.47
N GLU A 557 -25.34 13.70 3.33
CA GLU A 557 -26.47 14.57 2.97
C GLU A 557 -26.08 15.65 1.97
N MET A 558 -24.83 16.14 2.01
CA MET A 558 -24.33 17.08 1.01
C MET A 558 -24.08 16.40 -0.33
N LEU A 559 -23.52 15.19 -0.31
CA LEU A 559 -23.25 14.38 -1.50
C LEU A 559 -24.55 14.02 -2.24
N ALA A 560 -25.66 13.88 -1.52
CA ALA A 560 -26.99 13.64 -2.11
C ALA A 560 -27.52 14.83 -2.94
N ILE A 561 -26.92 16.02 -2.84
CA ILE A 561 -27.32 17.17 -3.66
C ILE A 561 -26.75 17.08 -5.07
N ASP A 562 -27.65 17.01 -6.04
CA ASP A 562 -27.31 17.01 -7.47
C ASP A 562 -26.87 18.41 -7.95
N LEU A 563 -25.56 18.59 -8.13
CA LEU A 563 -24.93 19.73 -8.77
C LEU A 563 -24.91 19.62 -10.30
N GLY A 564 -25.22 18.45 -10.88
CA GLY A 564 -25.12 18.18 -12.31
C GLY A 564 -23.69 17.88 -12.75
N THR A 565 -23.35 18.30 -13.97
CA THR A 565 -22.05 18.06 -14.62
C THR A 565 -21.20 19.34 -14.62
N PRO A 566 -19.86 19.25 -14.50
CA PRO A 566 -18.98 20.41 -14.64
C PRO A 566 -19.23 21.16 -15.96
N GLU A 567 -19.14 22.50 -15.90
CA GLU A 567 -19.27 23.39 -17.05
C GLU A 567 -17.98 24.18 -17.28
N PRO A 568 -17.72 24.65 -18.52
CA PRO A 568 -16.64 25.60 -18.78
C PRO A 568 -16.78 26.89 -17.95
N ALA A 569 -15.64 27.53 -17.70
CA ALA A 569 -15.61 28.86 -17.12
C ALA A 569 -16.45 29.85 -17.96
N PRO A 570 -17.14 30.83 -17.33
CA PRO A 570 -17.83 31.89 -18.05
C PRO A 570 -16.89 32.66 -19.00
N GLY A 571 -17.43 33.27 -20.06
CA GLY A 571 -16.61 33.91 -21.10
C GLY A 571 -15.95 35.23 -20.66
N ASP A 572 -16.47 35.88 -19.63
CA ASP A 572 -16.11 37.21 -19.15
C ASP A 572 -15.33 37.19 -17.82
N VAL A 573 -14.88 36.02 -17.37
CA VAL A 573 -14.12 35.86 -16.13
C VAL A 573 -12.66 35.51 -16.40
N GLU A 574 -11.81 35.88 -15.45
CA GLU A 574 -10.40 35.49 -15.47
C GLU A 574 -10.26 34.02 -15.06
N ARG A 575 -9.57 33.24 -15.90
CA ARG A 575 -9.31 31.81 -15.65
C ARG A 575 -8.18 31.63 -14.65
N VAL A 576 -8.22 30.54 -13.90
CA VAL A 576 -7.09 30.14 -13.04
C VAL A 576 -5.98 29.57 -13.92
N VAL A 577 -4.74 30.00 -13.67
CA VAL A 577 -3.54 29.48 -14.34
C VAL A 577 -2.89 28.40 -13.46
N PHE A 578 -2.50 27.31 -14.10
CA PHE A 578 -1.69 26.24 -13.53
C PHE A 578 -0.20 26.44 -13.82
N ASP A 579 0.65 26.05 -12.88
CA ASP A 579 2.13 26.11 -13.01
C ASP A 579 2.75 24.72 -13.03
N ASN A 580 3.56 24.47 -14.07
CA ASN A 580 4.44 23.34 -14.22
C ASN A 580 5.89 23.84 -14.34
N LYS A 581 6.54 24.10 -13.19
CA LYS A 581 7.95 24.51 -13.12
C LYS A 581 8.28 25.71 -14.04
N GLY A 582 7.40 26.70 -14.09
CA GLY A 582 7.53 27.90 -14.92
C GLY A 582 6.89 27.81 -16.31
N LYS A 583 6.24 26.68 -16.64
CA LYS A 583 5.34 26.54 -17.78
C LYS A 583 3.91 26.70 -17.30
N GLU A 584 3.14 27.52 -18.00
CA GLU A 584 1.80 27.90 -17.58
C GLU A 584 0.76 27.39 -18.56
N ALA A 585 -0.41 27.03 -18.04
CA ALA A 585 -1.61 26.72 -18.81
C ALA A 585 -2.84 27.25 -18.05
N ASP A 586 -3.77 27.88 -18.74
CA ASP A 586 -5.03 28.30 -18.13
C ASP A 586 -5.98 27.11 -17.92
N SER A 587 -7.03 27.31 -17.14
CA SER A 587 -7.99 26.25 -16.77
C SER A 587 -8.83 25.68 -17.92
N ALA A 588 -8.76 26.26 -19.12
CA ALA A 588 -9.41 25.77 -20.32
C ALA A 588 -8.43 25.17 -21.34
N ASP A 589 -7.13 25.35 -21.13
CA ASP A 589 -6.11 24.74 -21.98
C ASP A 589 -6.18 23.21 -21.88
N THR A 590 -5.92 22.56 -23.01
CA THR A 590 -5.93 21.10 -23.15
C THR A 590 -4.54 20.48 -23.05
N ALA A 591 -3.52 21.29 -22.74
CA ALA A 591 -2.16 20.79 -22.49
C ALA A 591 -1.32 21.79 -21.67
N ILE A 592 -0.34 21.28 -20.94
CA ILE A 592 0.72 22.05 -20.27
C ILE A 592 2.08 21.42 -20.56
N ASP A 593 3.00 22.18 -21.17
CA ASP A 593 4.33 21.69 -21.55
C ASP A 593 4.28 20.39 -22.40
N GLY A 594 3.29 20.29 -23.29
CA GLY A 594 3.07 19.12 -24.15
C GLY A 594 2.36 17.94 -23.49
N ILE A 595 2.03 18.03 -22.20
CA ILE A 595 1.25 17.02 -21.46
C ILE A 595 -0.24 17.33 -21.63
N PRO A 596 -1.05 16.41 -22.19
CA PRO A 596 -2.49 16.61 -22.33
C PRO A 596 -3.20 16.85 -20.99
N LEU A 597 -4.25 17.68 -20.99
CA LEU A 597 -5.08 18.01 -19.84
C LEU A 597 -6.56 17.95 -20.20
N GLU A 598 -7.38 17.48 -19.26
CA GLU A 598 -8.81 17.77 -19.24
C GLU A 598 -9.05 19.21 -18.76
N PRO A 599 -9.80 20.05 -19.50
CA PRO A 599 -10.15 21.40 -19.05
C PRO A 599 -10.85 21.39 -17.69
N SER A 600 -10.28 22.10 -16.71
CA SER A 600 -10.82 22.14 -15.35
C SER A 600 -12.02 23.10 -15.22
N GLY A 601 -12.08 24.15 -16.05
CA GLY A 601 -13.13 25.17 -16.01
C GLY A 601 -13.06 26.07 -14.78
N TRP A 602 -11.91 26.15 -14.10
CA TRP A 602 -11.73 27.01 -12.93
C TRP A 602 -11.61 28.48 -13.30
N TYR A 603 -12.19 29.34 -12.48
CA TYR A 603 -12.07 30.79 -12.69
C TYR A 603 -12.01 31.53 -11.36
N TRP A 604 -11.49 32.75 -11.42
CA TRP A 604 -11.51 33.67 -10.29
C TRP A 604 -12.87 34.35 -10.23
N LEU A 605 -13.61 34.10 -9.14
CA LEU A 605 -14.79 34.90 -8.82
C LEU A 605 -14.38 36.26 -8.25
N GLN A 606 -13.28 36.28 -7.49
CA GLN A 606 -12.61 37.47 -7.00
C GLN A 606 -11.14 37.14 -6.71
N ARG A 607 -10.22 38.06 -6.96
CA ARG A 607 -8.81 37.93 -6.51
C ARG A 607 -8.18 39.28 -6.18
N SER A 608 -7.04 39.22 -5.49
CA SER A 608 -6.20 40.38 -5.15
C SER A 608 -4.76 40.18 -5.60
N GLY A 609 -4.04 41.27 -5.86
CA GLY A 609 -2.68 41.25 -6.42
C GLY A 609 -2.69 41.47 -7.94
N TRP A 610 -2.18 42.62 -8.37
CA TRP A 610 -2.38 43.15 -9.74
C TRP A 610 -1.42 42.58 -10.80
N PHE A 611 -0.33 41.90 -10.42
CA PHE A 611 0.79 41.62 -11.34
C PHE A 611 1.30 40.17 -11.32
N GLY A 612 0.47 39.20 -10.95
CA GLY A 612 0.86 37.79 -11.06
C GLY A 612 -0.32 36.82 -11.06
N ASP A 613 -0.11 35.66 -11.69
CA ASP A 613 -1.09 34.56 -11.80
C ASP A 613 -1.34 33.84 -10.46
N PHE A 614 -0.57 34.20 -9.43
CA PHE A 614 -0.65 33.68 -8.07
C PHE A 614 -1.04 34.81 -7.10
N PRO A 615 -2.34 35.05 -6.89
CA PRO A 615 -2.81 36.15 -6.06
C PRO A 615 -2.48 35.97 -4.57
N GLU A 616 -2.41 37.06 -3.80
CA GLU A 616 -2.21 37.03 -2.35
C GLU A 616 -3.39 36.34 -1.63
N GLN A 617 -4.60 36.61 -2.11
CA GLN A 617 -5.82 35.88 -1.77
C GLN A 617 -6.82 35.94 -2.94
N GLY A 618 -7.70 34.96 -2.99
CA GLY A 618 -8.75 34.87 -4.00
C GLY A 618 -9.81 33.83 -3.68
N ILE A 619 -10.90 33.90 -4.45
CA ILE A 619 -11.99 32.93 -4.47
C ILE A 619 -11.98 32.26 -5.83
N ILE A 620 -11.63 30.97 -5.83
CA ILE A 620 -11.75 30.10 -7.00
C ILE A 620 -13.18 29.57 -7.06
N ALA A 621 -13.71 29.51 -8.27
CA ALA A 621 -15.02 28.98 -8.57
C ALA A 621 -14.94 27.92 -9.67
N ARG A 622 -15.82 26.92 -9.57
CA ARG A 622 -16.10 25.98 -10.66
C ARG A 622 -17.60 25.76 -10.77
N ARG A 623 -18.12 25.96 -11.97
CA ARG A 623 -19.55 25.87 -12.24
C ARG A 623 -19.94 24.46 -12.65
N TYR A 624 -21.16 24.10 -12.27
CA TYR A 624 -21.86 22.89 -12.70
C TYR A 624 -23.24 23.25 -13.23
N SER A 625 -23.83 22.38 -14.04
CA SER A 625 -25.12 22.66 -14.68
C SER A 625 -26.28 22.92 -13.71
N LYS A 626 -26.18 22.43 -12.46
CA LYS A 626 -27.15 22.66 -11.38
C LYS A 626 -26.50 23.21 -10.10
N GLY A 627 -25.25 23.69 -10.15
CA GLY A 627 -24.55 24.12 -8.94
C GLY A 627 -23.27 24.91 -9.17
N LEU A 628 -22.62 25.28 -8.06
CA LEU A 628 -21.39 26.06 -8.04
C LEU A 628 -20.57 25.68 -6.80
N ALA A 629 -19.29 25.37 -6.99
CA ALA A 629 -18.34 25.12 -5.93
C ALA A 629 -17.38 26.31 -5.81
N LEU A 630 -17.16 26.79 -4.59
CA LEU A 630 -16.33 27.95 -4.27
C LEU A 630 -15.28 27.59 -3.22
N TYR A 631 -14.10 28.19 -3.31
CA TYR A 631 -13.07 28.11 -2.27
C TYR A 631 -12.31 29.42 -2.12
N ARG A 632 -12.24 29.95 -0.89
CA ARG A 632 -11.43 31.13 -0.55
C ARG A 632 -10.09 30.71 0.04
N GLY A 633 -8.99 31.08 -0.61
CA GLY A 633 -7.64 30.81 -0.14
C GLY A 633 -6.74 32.05 -0.11
N THR A 634 -5.61 31.92 0.58
CA THR A 634 -4.44 32.81 0.44
C THR A 634 -3.32 32.06 -0.30
N ARG A 635 -2.31 32.80 -0.77
CA ARG A 635 -1.16 32.24 -1.47
C ARG A 635 -0.53 31.08 -0.70
N ASP A 636 -0.20 31.30 0.56
CA ASP A 636 0.52 30.35 1.39
C ASP A 636 -0.41 29.31 2.01
N ARG A 637 0.10 28.09 2.21
CA ARG A 637 -0.63 27.03 2.90
C ARG A 637 -0.57 27.20 4.42
N ASN A 638 -1.54 26.66 5.13
CA ASN A 638 -1.54 26.55 6.61
C ASN A 638 -1.29 27.88 7.35
N ASN A 639 -1.60 29.03 6.75
CA ASN A 639 -1.46 30.34 7.41
C ASN A 639 -2.52 30.51 8.52
N PRO A 640 -2.18 30.42 9.82
CA PRO A 640 -3.19 30.39 10.88
C PRO A 640 -3.99 31.69 10.96
N ALA A 641 -3.34 32.84 10.70
CA ALA A 641 -4.00 34.14 10.72
C ALA A 641 -5.08 34.28 9.65
N PHE A 642 -5.02 33.48 8.58
CA PHE A 642 -6.00 33.52 7.51
C PHE A 642 -7.37 32.96 7.95
N PHE A 643 -7.43 32.10 8.99
CA PHE A 643 -8.70 31.56 9.49
C PHE A 643 -9.61 32.62 10.12
N ASP A 644 -9.03 33.71 10.63
CA ASP A 644 -9.71 34.75 11.41
C ASP A 644 -9.88 36.07 10.64
N ILE A 645 -9.52 36.09 9.35
CA ILE A 645 -9.73 37.27 8.51
C ILE A 645 -11.20 37.59 8.35
N LYS A 646 -11.49 38.87 8.10
CA LYS A 646 -12.85 39.31 7.80
C LYS A 646 -13.41 38.52 6.60
N PRO A 647 -14.61 37.93 6.74
CA PRO A 647 -15.30 37.34 5.60
C PRO A 647 -15.55 38.37 4.49
N ILE A 648 -15.53 37.93 3.25
CA ILE A 648 -15.83 38.77 2.08
C ILE A 648 -17.13 38.31 1.44
N GLU A 649 -17.97 39.27 1.07
CA GLU A 649 -19.18 39.04 0.31
C GLU A 649 -18.87 39.17 -1.18
N VAL A 650 -19.29 38.18 -1.97
CA VAL A 650 -19.13 38.15 -3.43
C VAL A 650 -20.46 37.94 -4.12
N SER A 651 -20.63 38.58 -5.28
CA SER A 651 -21.77 38.38 -6.16
C SER A 651 -21.64 37.08 -6.95
N LEU A 652 -22.77 36.44 -7.18
CA LEU A 652 -22.90 35.20 -7.95
C LEU A 652 -23.48 35.48 -9.34
N ASP A 653 -23.22 34.61 -10.30
CA ASP A 653 -23.71 34.68 -11.69
C ASP A 653 -25.17 34.21 -11.84
N GLY A 654 -25.93 34.16 -10.75
CA GLY A 654 -27.29 33.65 -10.72
C GLY A 654 -27.88 33.56 -9.31
N LEU A 655 -29.06 32.94 -9.23
CA LEU A 655 -29.69 32.61 -7.96
C LEU A 655 -29.27 31.21 -7.52
N TYR A 656 -28.80 31.12 -6.29
CA TYR A 656 -28.30 29.89 -5.68
C TYR A 656 -28.87 29.70 -4.28
N GLN A 657 -28.78 28.47 -3.76
CA GLN A 657 -29.04 28.14 -2.37
C GLN A 657 -27.82 27.42 -1.81
N GLN A 658 -27.29 27.89 -0.68
CA GLN A 658 -26.17 27.22 -0.01
C GLN A 658 -26.61 25.84 0.51
N VAL A 659 -25.81 24.82 0.22
CA VAL A 659 -25.95 23.48 0.79
C VAL A 659 -25.29 23.48 2.16
N LYS A 660 -26.04 23.11 3.20
CA LYS A 660 -25.51 22.95 4.57
C LYS A 660 -25.04 21.51 4.79
N PHE A 661 -24.25 21.29 5.85
CA PHE A 661 -23.77 19.96 6.24
C PHE A 661 -24.85 18.87 6.30
N ASP A 662 -26.05 19.21 6.76
CA ASP A 662 -27.20 18.31 6.87
C ASP A 662 -27.99 18.14 5.55
N GLY A 663 -27.44 18.62 4.43
CA GLY A 663 -28.06 18.60 3.11
C GLY A 663 -29.18 19.62 2.90
N SER A 664 -29.60 20.35 3.95
CA SER A 664 -30.64 21.35 3.81
C SER A 664 -30.17 22.55 2.97
N LEU A 665 -31.11 23.15 2.23
CA LEU A 665 -30.85 24.30 1.38
C LEU A 665 -31.14 25.60 2.11
N GLY A 666 -30.19 26.54 2.04
CA GLY A 666 -30.37 27.91 2.51
C GLY A 666 -31.39 28.72 1.68
N PRO A 667 -31.61 29.99 2.04
CA PRO A 667 -32.43 30.89 1.24
C PRO A 667 -31.82 31.11 -0.17
N GLN A 668 -32.66 31.57 -1.10
CA GLN A 668 -32.17 31.97 -2.42
C GLN A 668 -31.35 33.25 -2.30
N VAL A 669 -30.12 33.20 -2.79
CA VAL A 669 -29.16 34.30 -2.72
C VAL A 669 -28.49 34.52 -4.07
N ASN A 670 -28.10 35.76 -4.33
CA ASN A 670 -27.21 36.15 -5.43
C ASN A 670 -25.87 36.70 -4.90
N THR A 671 -25.66 36.66 -3.58
CA THR A 671 -24.38 36.93 -2.92
C THR A 671 -24.08 35.82 -1.91
N VAL A 672 -22.81 35.60 -1.63
CA VAL A 672 -22.36 34.65 -0.60
C VAL A 672 -21.18 35.25 0.16
N THR A 673 -21.11 34.97 1.46
CA THR A 673 -20.02 35.40 2.32
C THR A 673 -19.07 34.23 2.58
N LEU A 674 -17.77 34.41 2.33
CA LEU A 674 -16.73 33.40 2.60
C LEU A 674 -15.68 33.92 3.60
N ALA A 675 -15.48 33.19 4.69
CA ALA A 675 -14.35 33.33 5.61
C ALA A 675 -13.05 32.76 4.99
N GLY A 676 -11.90 33.02 5.62
CA GLY A 676 -10.64 32.46 5.13
C GLY A 676 -10.59 30.93 5.25
N TYR A 677 -10.03 30.29 4.22
CA TYR A 677 -10.02 28.84 4.04
C TYR A 677 -11.41 28.19 4.13
N GLN A 678 -12.44 28.89 3.65
CA GLN A 678 -13.79 28.33 3.57
C GLN A 678 -14.08 27.88 2.14
N GLY A 679 -14.57 26.65 2.02
CA GLY A 679 -15.23 26.14 0.83
C GLY A 679 -16.74 26.17 0.98
N VAL A 680 -17.46 26.41 -0.12
CA VAL A 680 -18.93 26.47 -0.13
C VAL A 680 -19.46 25.76 -1.37
N ILE A 681 -20.53 24.98 -1.20
CA ILE A 681 -21.28 24.34 -2.28
C ILE A 681 -22.65 25.00 -2.37
N LEU A 682 -23.02 25.35 -3.59
CA LEU A 682 -24.24 26.07 -3.91
C LEU A 682 -25.06 25.29 -4.94
N ARG A 683 -26.36 25.12 -4.68
CA ARG A 683 -27.31 24.57 -5.65
C ARG A 683 -27.94 25.70 -6.45
N ARG A 684 -27.96 25.59 -7.77
CA ARG A 684 -28.55 26.59 -8.67
C ARG A 684 -30.08 26.53 -8.62
N VAL A 685 -30.73 27.69 -8.58
CA VAL A 685 -32.18 27.80 -8.68
C VAL A 685 -32.58 27.82 -10.15
N MET A 686 -33.18 26.74 -10.63
CA MET A 686 -33.67 26.66 -12.01
C MET A 686 -34.94 27.50 -12.15
N THR A 687 -34.86 28.63 -12.86
CA THR A 687 -36.06 29.40 -13.25
C THR A 687 -36.87 28.63 -14.29
N GLN A 688 -38.20 28.56 -14.13
CA GLN A 688 -39.16 27.78 -14.93
C GLN A 688 -39.17 28.02 -16.46
N LYS A 689 -38.33 28.89 -17.02
CA LYS A 689 -38.35 29.24 -18.45
C LYS A 689 -37.63 28.25 -19.39
N ALA A 690 -36.99 27.20 -18.89
CA ALA A 690 -36.25 26.24 -19.73
C ALA A 690 -36.99 24.92 -20.03
N LYS A 691 -38.33 24.88 -19.88
CA LYS A 691 -39.16 23.70 -20.26
C LYS A 691 -39.90 23.85 -21.59
N GLU A 692 -39.66 24.92 -22.36
CA GLU A 692 -40.33 25.18 -23.64
C GLU A 692 -39.38 25.45 -24.82
N GLN A 693 -38.17 24.88 -24.81
CA GLN A 693 -37.34 24.79 -26.02
C GLN A 693 -36.87 23.37 -26.27
#